data_AF-A0A841I778-F1
#
_entry.id   AF-A0A841I778-F1
#
_cell.length_a   1.000
_cell.length_b   1.000
_cell.length_c   1.000
_cell.angle_alpha   90.00
_cell.angle_beta   90.00
_cell.angle_gamma   90.00
#
_symmetry.space_group_name_H-M   'P 1'
#
loop_
_entity.id
_entity.type
_entity.pdbx_description
1 polymer ?
#
loop_
_entity_poly.entity_id
_entity_poly.type
_entity_poly.pdbx_seq_one_letter_code
_entity_poly.pdbx_strand_id
1 'polypeptide(L)'
;MRLHPTLFTVFPGTPVTLLGELRAVWAARPGPLLQVLEVLEHPQPLTPALRRLLDQGRALALQQGGHSCDTALTLVWLAEAHDSQLLPALQALQVMLDTPDWAGLELRLHLLLLLPDVCGAPQHTDAARATLEALAPDDHSWPLTRVWPISARNRSDLFLSRPSDLTPLIAAFVERTVLGDAPLYSTAPAGRDLAALGACRIETAGLPAHVITQALWGTLLECRLAPAPALPAPPLVPPDDAGPEAYETLEQELLALEETLPWEYGRAALLGGLAHLNDAVRVLDEAYVRAAAALEEALAPFDALFGASGKRARLKRLDERMRRGRDVDEAEVRRLRAALEPIDEALASEHLEALLERDMDVTAMRRRVEEAREKAAELRAALAALPEAQPPQPRGCLTFWQRSKPDPNAAQRNQLEMRLERAQAEEKAAREALQAAERRYRRALLTQRAARAYHDAVNGERQRLRVAQTNLQAFVVSGGPEGTSQPLVLSLPQRKPLPPELLERHARALIASGYAELFWDGDLAEAKARLTDAARALRGDLPLDPPDLADDALWITALRASAPRIVARNAAAQHLSTLLIGEAPLPPIERDLWTDPDGFPGEVLLLQVLQNLQPADLLGLDAPAVPTTEPGPEAEDPPAPLPVPQAPLAAAAPGLQRPNGVLDELFAKRSQKSGASS
;
A
#
# COMPACT_ATOMS: atom_id res chain seq x y z
N MET A 1 -2.62 38.94 5.56
CA MET A 1 -1.49 38.93 4.62
C MET A 1 -1.81 39.85 3.45
N ARG A 2 -0.87 40.71 3.06
CA ARG A 2 -1.00 41.53 1.85
C ARG A 2 -0.59 40.68 0.64
N LEU A 3 -1.40 40.69 -0.40
CA LEU A 3 -1.17 39.95 -1.64
C LEU A 3 -0.88 40.94 -2.77
N HIS A 4 0.03 40.58 -3.64
CA HIS A 4 0.46 41.42 -4.76
C HIS A 4 0.00 40.77 -6.07
N PRO A 5 -1.03 41.32 -6.74
CA PRO A 5 -1.55 40.74 -7.96
C PRO A 5 -0.44 40.68 -9.02
N THR A 6 -0.14 39.46 -9.49
CA THR A 6 1.01 39.20 -10.35
C THR A 6 0.59 38.54 -11.65
N LEU A 7 1.14 39.02 -12.75
CA LEU A 7 1.01 38.42 -14.06
C LEU A 7 2.37 37.84 -14.49
N PHE A 8 2.48 36.52 -14.52
CA PHE A 8 3.66 35.82 -15.02
C PHE A 8 3.49 35.49 -16.49
N THR A 9 4.47 35.87 -17.32
CA THR A 9 4.43 35.64 -18.77
C THR A 9 5.75 35.10 -19.26
N VAL A 10 5.68 34.14 -20.17
CA VAL A 10 6.87 33.58 -20.83
C VAL A 10 6.96 34.01 -22.29
N PHE A 11 8.19 34.17 -22.77
CA PHE A 11 8.51 34.31 -24.18
C PHE A 11 8.82 32.94 -24.82
N PRO A 12 8.77 32.81 -26.15
CA PRO A 12 9.11 31.55 -26.83
C PRO A 12 10.49 31.00 -26.45
N GLY A 13 10.67 29.68 -26.58
CA GLY A 13 11.94 28.99 -26.30
C GLY A 13 11.98 28.29 -24.94
N THR A 14 13.14 28.32 -24.28
CA THR A 14 13.39 27.72 -22.96
C THR A 14 12.37 28.13 -21.89
N PRO A 15 11.91 29.40 -21.82
CA PRO A 15 10.89 29.81 -20.86
C PRO A 15 9.57 29.03 -20.94
N VAL A 16 9.11 28.67 -22.15
CA VAL A 16 7.89 27.86 -22.35
C VAL A 16 8.07 26.44 -21.79
N THR A 17 9.25 25.85 -21.96
CA THR A 17 9.57 24.53 -21.41
C THR A 17 9.51 24.53 -19.88
N LEU A 18 10.05 25.58 -19.25
CA LEU A 18 10.03 25.74 -17.79
C LEU A 18 8.61 25.95 -17.24
N LEU A 19 7.71 26.55 -18.03
CA LEU A 19 6.35 26.84 -17.61
C LEU A 19 5.57 25.57 -17.19
N GLY A 20 5.80 24.44 -17.86
CA GLY A 20 5.14 23.17 -17.51
C GLY A 20 5.49 22.72 -16.09
N GLU A 21 6.77 22.78 -15.73
CA GLU A 21 7.25 22.42 -14.39
C GLU A 21 6.80 23.44 -13.34
N LEU A 22 6.85 24.74 -13.66
CA LEU A 22 6.41 25.82 -12.76
C LEU A 22 4.92 25.71 -12.42
N ARG A 23 4.07 25.39 -13.41
CA ARG A 23 2.64 25.15 -13.17
C ARG A 23 2.41 23.98 -12.22
N ALA A 24 3.17 22.90 -12.36
CA ALA A 24 3.07 21.76 -11.44
C ALA A 24 3.48 22.14 -10.01
N VAL A 25 4.54 22.93 -9.85
CA VAL A 25 4.97 23.46 -8.55
C VAL A 25 3.88 24.33 -7.93
N TRP A 26 3.35 25.32 -8.64
CA TRP A 26 2.33 26.22 -8.11
C TRP A 26 0.99 25.54 -7.87
N ALA A 27 0.61 24.53 -8.66
CA ALA A 27 -0.58 23.73 -8.42
C ALA A 27 -0.48 22.90 -7.13
N ALA A 28 0.72 22.50 -6.74
CA ALA A 28 0.98 21.80 -5.49
C ALA A 28 1.04 22.73 -4.26
N ARG A 29 1.04 24.07 -4.44
CA ARG A 29 1.05 25.04 -3.35
C ARG A 29 -0.39 25.33 -2.86
N PRO A 30 -0.73 25.02 -1.60
CA PRO A 30 -1.99 25.44 -1.04
C PRO A 30 -2.03 26.95 -0.79
N GLY A 31 -3.21 27.57 -0.90
CA GLY A 31 -3.45 28.95 -0.46
C GLY A 31 -3.83 29.95 -1.56
N PRO A 32 -3.65 31.27 -1.30
CA PRO A 32 -4.16 32.31 -2.18
C PRO A 32 -3.30 32.56 -3.44
N LEU A 33 -2.13 31.91 -3.58
CA LEU A 33 -1.18 32.13 -4.68
C LEU A 33 -1.86 32.11 -6.06
N LEU A 34 -2.57 31.02 -6.38
CA LEU A 34 -3.26 30.86 -7.66
C LEU A 34 -4.43 31.85 -7.84
N GLN A 35 -4.96 32.39 -6.74
CA GLN A 35 -6.02 33.41 -6.77
C GLN A 35 -5.48 34.81 -7.02
N VAL A 36 -4.16 35.05 -7.02
CA VAL A 36 -3.56 36.36 -7.35
C VAL A 36 -2.45 36.28 -8.40
N LEU A 37 -2.19 35.09 -8.93
CA LEU A 37 -1.29 34.84 -10.04
C LEU A 37 -2.08 34.54 -11.32
N GLU A 38 -1.82 35.29 -12.39
CA GLU A 38 -2.23 34.94 -13.75
C GLU A 38 -1.00 34.49 -14.54
N VAL A 39 -1.14 33.43 -15.34
CA VAL A 39 -0.03 32.82 -16.08
C VAL A 39 -0.33 32.83 -17.58
N LEU A 40 0.53 33.46 -18.38
CA LEU A 40 0.42 33.53 -19.83
C LEU A 40 1.57 32.80 -20.53
N GLU A 41 1.22 32.09 -21.60
CA GLU A 41 2.17 31.40 -22.49
C GLU A 41 2.80 32.34 -23.52
N HIS A 42 2.31 33.58 -23.63
CA HIS A 42 2.81 34.60 -24.55
C HIS A 42 2.47 36.00 -24.04
N PRO A 43 3.29 37.04 -24.33
CA PRO A 43 3.01 38.44 -23.98
C PRO A 43 1.90 39.16 -24.74
N GLN A 44 1.31 38.58 -25.79
CA GLN A 44 0.32 39.27 -26.62
C GLN A 44 -1.07 39.43 -25.96
N PRO A 45 -1.64 38.42 -25.26
CA PRO A 45 -2.92 38.56 -24.56
C PRO A 45 -2.82 39.33 -23.22
N LEU A 46 -1.95 40.34 -23.13
CA LEU A 46 -1.67 41.09 -21.90
C LEU A 46 -2.90 41.85 -21.36
N THR A 47 -3.56 42.64 -22.21
CA THR A 47 -4.72 43.45 -21.81
C THR A 47 -5.87 42.62 -21.21
N PRO A 48 -6.35 41.53 -21.85
CA PRO A 48 -7.36 40.66 -21.25
C PRO A 48 -6.93 40.06 -19.91
N ALA A 49 -5.66 39.71 -19.75
CA ALA A 49 -5.15 39.11 -18.51
C ALA A 49 -5.09 40.11 -17.36
N LEU A 50 -4.61 41.33 -17.61
CA LEU A 50 -4.63 42.41 -16.62
C LEU A 50 -6.05 42.71 -16.16
N ARG A 51 -7.03 42.72 -17.08
CA ARG A 51 -8.46 42.90 -16.72
C ARG A 51 -9.00 41.77 -15.85
N ARG A 52 -8.62 40.51 -16.09
CA ARG A 52 -9.00 39.38 -15.21
C ARG A 52 -8.36 39.46 -13.84
N LEU A 53 -7.12 39.94 -13.77
CA LEU A 53 -6.40 40.12 -12.52
C LEU A 53 -7.03 41.24 -11.66
N LEU A 54 -7.49 42.31 -12.32
CA LEU A 54 -8.18 43.46 -11.72
C LEU A 54 -9.71 43.25 -11.56
N ASP A 55 -10.21 42.04 -11.80
CA ASP A 55 -11.65 41.78 -11.71
C ASP A 55 -12.17 42.04 -10.28
N GLN A 56 -13.28 42.78 -10.18
CA GLN A 56 -13.84 43.17 -8.88
C GLN A 56 -14.33 41.96 -8.08
N GLY A 57 -14.86 40.93 -8.74
CA GLY A 57 -15.31 39.70 -8.08
C GLY A 57 -14.13 38.95 -7.44
N ARG A 58 -13.00 38.88 -8.14
CA ARG A 58 -11.75 38.31 -7.62
C ARG A 58 -11.24 39.06 -6.40
N ALA A 59 -11.20 40.39 -6.45
CA ALA A 59 -10.78 41.23 -5.32
C ALA A 59 -11.69 41.05 -4.09
N LEU A 60 -13.01 41.00 -4.29
CA LEU A 60 -13.98 40.77 -3.22
C LEU A 60 -13.84 39.37 -2.59
N ALA A 61 -13.58 38.33 -3.39
CA ALA A 61 -13.36 36.97 -2.88
C ALA A 61 -12.13 36.89 -1.96
N LEU A 62 -11.03 37.56 -2.36
CA LEU A 62 -9.81 37.63 -1.54
C LEU A 62 -10.03 38.41 -0.23
N GLN A 63 -10.78 39.51 -0.29
CA GLN A 63 -11.16 40.27 0.91
C GLN A 63 -12.04 39.45 1.87
N GLN A 64 -13.00 38.69 1.34
CA GLN A 64 -13.82 37.76 2.13
C GLN A 64 -12.97 36.66 2.79
N GLY A 65 -11.88 36.25 2.14
CA GLY A 65 -10.86 35.34 2.69
C GLY A 65 -9.91 35.99 3.71
N GLY A 66 -10.06 37.28 4.03
CA GLY A 66 -9.22 38.00 4.99
C GLY A 66 -7.89 38.52 4.42
N HIS A 67 -7.75 38.57 3.09
CA HIS A 67 -6.55 39.10 2.42
C HIS A 67 -6.77 40.53 1.92
N SER A 68 -5.70 41.33 1.92
CA SER A 68 -5.68 42.67 1.31
C SER A 68 -4.83 42.65 0.05
N CYS A 69 -5.30 43.19 -1.07
CA CYS A 69 -4.52 43.27 -2.31
C CYS A 69 -3.78 44.61 -2.42
N ASP A 70 -2.53 44.59 -2.89
CA ASP A 70 -1.81 45.79 -3.31
C ASP A 70 -2.52 46.44 -4.52
N THR A 71 -2.44 47.76 -4.61
CA THR A 71 -2.96 48.54 -5.73
C THR A 71 -2.03 48.51 -6.94
N ALA A 72 -0.74 48.26 -6.71
CA ALA A 72 0.23 48.08 -7.78
C ALA A 72 0.12 46.67 -8.40
N LEU A 73 0.30 46.60 -9.72
CA LEU A 73 0.38 45.33 -10.44
C LEU A 73 1.82 44.94 -10.70
N THR A 74 2.13 43.68 -10.44
CA THR A 74 3.45 43.12 -10.74
C THR A 74 3.38 42.31 -12.04
N LEU A 75 4.26 42.62 -12.99
CA LEU A 75 4.47 41.80 -14.19
C LEU A 75 5.81 41.10 -14.04
N VAL A 76 5.82 39.79 -14.25
CA VAL A 76 7.05 38.99 -14.29
C VAL A 76 7.17 38.41 -15.68
N TRP A 77 8.19 38.82 -16.42
CA TRP A 77 8.49 38.31 -17.76
C TRP A 77 9.70 37.41 -17.71
N LEU A 78 9.55 36.17 -18.18
CA LEU A 78 10.65 35.23 -18.37
C LEU A 78 10.98 35.16 -19.85
N ALA A 79 12.17 35.61 -20.22
CA ALA A 79 12.64 35.67 -21.60
C ALA A 79 14.08 35.20 -21.73
N GLU A 80 14.44 34.73 -22.92
CA GLU A 80 15.85 34.56 -23.28
C GLU A 80 16.45 35.93 -23.59
N ALA A 81 17.68 36.19 -23.12
CA ALA A 81 18.32 37.49 -23.29
C ALA A 81 18.55 37.89 -24.76
N HIS A 82 18.46 36.94 -25.69
CA HIS A 82 18.64 37.15 -27.12
C HIS A 82 17.33 37.10 -27.92
N ASP A 83 16.17 37.08 -27.24
CA ASP A 83 14.87 37.08 -27.92
C ASP A 83 14.62 38.44 -28.61
N SER A 84 14.51 38.39 -29.94
CA SER A 84 14.22 39.57 -30.77
C SER A 84 12.88 40.27 -30.49
N GLN A 85 11.91 39.59 -29.85
CA GLN A 85 10.60 40.13 -29.52
C GLN A 85 10.57 40.89 -28.20
N LEU A 86 11.60 40.75 -27.36
CA LEU A 86 11.63 41.33 -26.02
C LEU A 86 11.58 42.87 -26.04
N LEU A 87 12.51 43.53 -26.74
CA LEU A 87 12.55 45.00 -26.81
C LEU A 87 11.30 45.59 -27.48
N PRO A 88 10.79 45.05 -28.61
CA PRO A 88 9.50 45.48 -29.16
C PRO A 88 8.32 45.30 -28.19
N ALA A 89 8.30 44.22 -27.41
CA ALA A 89 7.24 44.00 -26.41
C ALA A 89 7.30 45.01 -25.27
N LEU A 90 8.50 45.38 -24.80
CA LEU A 90 8.67 46.45 -23.80
C LEU A 90 8.17 47.81 -24.32
N GLN A 91 8.49 48.14 -25.57
CA GLN A 91 7.99 49.36 -26.21
C GLN A 91 6.47 49.35 -26.33
N ALA A 92 5.89 48.22 -26.74
CA ALA A 92 4.43 48.06 -26.83
C ALA A 92 3.76 48.17 -25.45
N LEU A 93 4.38 47.65 -24.40
CA LEU A 93 3.90 47.81 -23.02
C LEU A 93 3.87 49.28 -22.61
N GLN A 94 4.95 50.02 -22.89
CA GLN A 94 5.00 51.46 -22.59
C GLN A 94 3.90 52.23 -23.32
N VAL A 95 3.75 52.01 -24.63
CA VAL A 95 2.69 52.63 -25.45
C VAL A 95 1.29 52.29 -24.92
N MET A 96 1.07 51.05 -24.48
CA MET A 96 -0.19 50.65 -23.87
C MET A 96 -0.45 51.38 -22.56
N LEU A 97 0.55 51.53 -21.69
CA LEU A 97 0.41 52.22 -20.40
C LEU A 97 0.19 53.73 -20.54
N ASP A 98 0.61 54.33 -21.64
CA ASP A 98 0.34 55.74 -21.96
C ASP A 98 -1.13 55.98 -22.40
N THR A 99 -1.92 54.92 -22.62
CA THR A 99 -3.34 55.07 -22.99
C THR A 99 -4.23 55.38 -21.77
N PRO A 100 -5.36 56.11 -21.94
CA PRO A 100 -6.22 56.52 -20.84
C PRO A 100 -6.79 55.37 -20.00
N ASP A 101 -6.96 54.19 -20.62
CA ASP A 101 -7.52 52.99 -19.98
C ASP A 101 -6.65 52.47 -18.81
N TRP A 102 -5.37 52.84 -18.78
CA TRP A 102 -4.39 52.39 -17.78
C TRP A 102 -3.77 53.56 -16.99
N ALA A 103 -4.29 54.77 -17.18
CA ALA A 103 -3.77 55.95 -16.50
C ALA A 103 -3.90 55.84 -14.97
N GLY A 104 -2.80 56.12 -14.27
CA GLY A 104 -2.74 56.05 -12.80
C GLY A 104 -2.53 54.64 -12.24
N LEU A 105 -2.41 53.61 -13.09
CA LEU A 105 -2.00 52.29 -12.67
C LEU A 105 -0.49 52.28 -12.34
N GLU A 106 -0.14 51.87 -11.13
CA GLU A 106 1.26 51.58 -10.80
C GLU A 106 1.61 50.18 -11.29
N LEU A 107 2.52 50.09 -12.25
CA LEU A 107 3.00 48.83 -12.82
C LEU A 107 4.48 48.62 -12.52
N ARG A 108 4.78 47.46 -11.94
CA ARG A 108 6.11 47.01 -11.55
C ARG A 108 6.52 45.83 -12.42
N LEU A 109 7.51 46.02 -13.28
CA LEU A 109 8.00 44.98 -14.19
C LEU A 109 9.27 44.33 -13.63
N HIS A 110 9.28 43.00 -13.59
CA HIS A 110 10.44 42.17 -13.34
C HIS A 110 10.76 41.35 -14.58
N LEU A 111 11.96 41.54 -15.12
CA LEU A 111 12.41 40.86 -16.32
C LEU A 111 13.48 39.82 -15.97
N LEU A 112 13.07 38.56 -15.87
CA LEU A 112 13.95 37.41 -15.69
C LEU A 112 14.57 37.05 -17.04
N LEU A 113 15.85 37.37 -17.23
CA LEU A 113 16.58 37.16 -18.49
C LEU A 113 17.47 35.94 -18.40
N LEU A 114 17.10 34.86 -19.08
CA LEU A 114 17.93 33.67 -19.23
C LEU A 114 19.09 33.97 -20.17
N LEU A 115 20.31 33.86 -19.67
CA LEU A 115 21.53 34.06 -20.46
C LEU A 115 21.79 32.87 -21.39
N PRO A 116 22.62 33.05 -22.44
CA PRO A 116 22.87 32.02 -23.45
C PRO A 116 23.40 30.70 -22.90
N ASP A 117 24.12 30.72 -21.79
CA ASP A 117 24.64 29.53 -21.10
C ASP A 117 23.54 28.67 -20.46
N VAL A 118 22.43 29.27 -20.03
CA VAL A 118 21.23 28.55 -19.57
C VAL A 118 20.53 27.88 -20.76
N CYS A 119 20.41 28.60 -21.87
CA CYS A 119 19.64 28.16 -23.03
C CYS A 119 20.41 27.18 -23.94
N GLY A 120 21.68 26.89 -23.62
CA GLY A 120 22.55 26.06 -24.46
C GLY A 120 22.86 26.71 -25.81
N ALA A 121 22.86 28.05 -25.88
CA ALA A 121 22.91 28.80 -27.14
C ALA A 121 24.05 29.84 -27.17
N PRO A 122 25.32 29.43 -26.96
CA PRO A 122 26.46 30.35 -26.83
C PRO A 122 26.68 31.25 -28.06
N GLN A 123 26.19 30.86 -29.24
CA GLN A 123 26.22 31.67 -30.45
C GLN A 123 25.43 32.99 -30.36
N HIS A 124 24.51 33.12 -29.40
CA HIS A 124 23.68 34.32 -29.23
C HIS A 124 24.20 35.32 -28.20
N THR A 125 25.47 35.19 -27.81
CA THR A 125 26.07 36.01 -26.75
C THR A 125 26.14 37.49 -27.11
N ASP A 126 26.44 37.84 -28.36
CA ASP A 126 26.45 39.25 -28.80
C ASP A 126 25.05 39.87 -28.78
N ALA A 127 24.03 39.10 -29.18
CA ALA A 127 22.64 39.56 -29.13
C ALA A 127 22.13 39.74 -27.69
N ALA A 128 22.51 38.83 -26.79
CA ALA A 128 22.24 38.95 -25.36
C ALA A 128 22.91 40.20 -24.76
N ARG A 129 24.15 40.48 -25.15
CA ARG A 129 24.89 41.68 -24.72
C ARG A 129 24.22 42.96 -25.19
N ALA A 130 23.89 43.06 -26.48
CA ALA A 130 23.20 44.23 -27.04
C ALA A 130 21.86 44.49 -26.32
N THR A 131 21.14 43.42 -25.97
CA THR A 131 19.89 43.53 -25.20
C THR A 131 20.13 44.03 -23.78
N LEU A 132 21.15 43.52 -23.07
CA LEU A 132 21.51 43.98 -21.73
C LEU A 132 22.00 45.44 -21.72
N GLU A 133 22.73 45.86 -22.75
CA GLU A 133 23.16 47.26 -22.93
C GLU A 133 21.95 48.18 -23.19
N ALA A 134 20.99 47.75 -24.01
CA ALA A 134 19.75 48.48 -24.24
C ALA A 134 18.88 48.58 -22.97
N LEU A 135 19.04 47.65 -22.04
CA LEU A 135 18.34 47.58 -20.77
C LEU A 135 19.17 48.11 -19.59
N ALA A 136 20.27 48.84 -19.84
CA ALA A 136 21.08 49.44 -18.80
C ALA A 136 20.25 50.31 -17.83
N PRO A 137 20.68 50.47 -16.56
CA PRO A 137 19.93 51.24 -15.56
C PRO A 137 19.62 52.67 -16.04
N ASP A 138 18.40 53.12 -15.81
CA ASP A 138 17.87 54.43 -16.24
C ASP A 138 16.78 54.92 -15.28
N ASP A 139 17.08 55.93 -14.48
CA ASP A 139 16.20 56.49 -13.46
C ASP A 139 14.89 57.07 -14.00
N HIS A 140 14.80 57.31 -15.31
CA HIS A 140 13.65 57.92 -15.98
C HIS A 140 12.76 56.94 -16.73
N SER A 141 13.12 55.66 -16.76
CA SER A 141 12.35 54.68 -17.53
C SER A 141 10.96 54.46 -16.91
N TRP A 142 9.93 54.32 -17.76
CA TRP A 142 8.58 53.94 -17.36
C TRP A 142 8.09 52.79 -18.24
N PRO A 143 7.51 51.70 -17.68
CA PRO A 143 7.23 51.45 -16.27
C PRO A 143 8.48 51.14 -15.43
N LEU A 144 8.32 51.10 -14.10
CA LEU A 144 9.37 50.71 -13.17
C LEU A 144 9.84 49.28 -13.50
N THR A 145 11.10 49.11 -13.89
CA THR A 145 11.59 47.85 -14.47
C THR A 145 12.85 47.36 -13.76
N ARG A 146 12.81 46.18 -13.15
CA ARG A 146 14.00 45.53 -12.63
C ARG A 146 14.40 44.35 -13.50
N VAL A 147 15.64 44.38 -13.99
CA VAL A 147 16.20 43.35 -14.87
C VAL A 147 17.05 42.38 -14.07
N TRP A 148 16.78 41.08 -14.26
CA TRP A 148 17.38 39.97 -13.54
C TRP A 148 18.09 39.03 -14.52
N PRO A 149 19.37 39.25 -14.86
CA PRO A 149 20.13 38.28 -15.63
C PRO A 149 20.35 36.99 -14.82
N ILE A 150 20.09 35.84 -15.46
CA ILE A 150 20.19 34.50 -14.86
C ILE A 150 21.12 33.64 -15.72
N SER A 151 22.19 33.15 -15.11
CA SER A 151 23.21 32.27 -15.67
C SER A 151 23.07 30.84 -15.13
N ALA A 152 23.60 29.89 -15.91
CA ALA A 152 23.82 28.51 -15.49
C ALA A 152 24.95 28.40 -14.45
N ARG A 153 25.72 29.47 -14.21
CA ARG A 153 26.73 29.57 -13.14
C ARG A 153 26.31 30.60 -12.08
N ASN A 154 26.75 30.40 -10.84
CA ASN A 154 26.57 31.38 -9.77
C ASN A 154 27.91 31.98 -9.29
N ARG A 155 27.85 33.00 -8.44
CA ARG A 155 29.05 33.67 -7.88
C ARG A 155 29.91 32.78 -6.99
N SER A 156 29.40 31.63 -6.53
CA SER A 156 30.15 30.62 -5.78
C SER A 156 30.67 29.49 -6.67
N ASP A 157 30.66 29.70 -7.99
CA ASP A 157 31.17 28.77 -9.00
C ASP A 157 30.36 27.48 -9.20
N LEU A 158 29.12 27.43 -8.71
CA LEU A 158 28.23 26.28 -8.91
C LEU A 158 27.52 26.36 -10.26
N PHE A 159 27.57 25.26 -11.02
CA PHE A 159 26.97 25.14 -12.34
C PHE A 159 25.70 24.26 -12.32
N LEU A 160 24.66 24.69 -13.03
CA LEU A 160 23.44 23.91 -13.25
C LEU A 160 23.50 23.25 -14.63
N SER A 161 23.22 21.95 -14.68
CA SER A 161 23.40 21.15 -15.90
C SER A 161 22.24 21.28 -16.87
N ARG A 162 21.03 21.59 -16.38
CA ARG A 162 19.81 21.69 -17.19
C ARG A 162 19.04 22.97 -16.87
N PRO A 163 18.31 23.54 -17.84
CA PRO A 163 17.42 24.67 -17.58
C PRO A 163 16.39 24.39 -16.48
N SER A 164 15.83 23.18 -16.44
CA SER A 164 14.86 22.72 -15.44
C SER A 164 15.35 22.85 -13.99
N ASP A 165 16.66 22.86 -13.79
CA ASP A 165 17.24 23.02 -12.46
C ASP A 165 17.03 24.45 -11.91
N LEU A 166 16.61 25.41 -12.74
CA LEU A 166 16.20 26.76 -12.35
C LEU A 166 14.75 26.85 -11.85
N THR A 167 13.93 25.81 -12.04
CA THR A 167 12.52 25.80 -11.63
C THR A 167 12.32 26.22 -10.17
N PRO A 168 13.12 25.75 -9.19
CA PRO A 168 12.98 26.19 -7.80
C PRO A 168 13.23 27.69 -7.60
N LEU A 169 14.18 28.28 -8.33
CA LEU A 169 14.50 29.71 -8.24
C LEU A 169 13.39 30.58 -8.82
N ILE A 170 12.88 30.23 -10.01
CA ILE A 170 11.83 31.01 -10.68
C ILE A 170 10.52 30.87 -9.90
N ALA A 171 10.19 29.67 -9.42
CA ALA A 171 9.02 29.45 -8.57
C ALA A 171 9.09 30.30 -7.30
N ALA A 172 10.22 30.25 -6.58
CA ALA A 172 10.46 31.03 -5.37
C ALA A 172 10.39 32.54 -5.60
N PHE A 173 10.92 33.02 -6.74
CA PHE A 173 10.83 34.42 -7.12
C PHE A 173 9.38 34.86 -7.31
N VAL A 174 8.60 34.11 -8.09
CA VAL A 174 7.19 34.43 -8.37
C VAL A 174 6.35 34.33 -7.10
N GLU A 175 6.53 33.27 -6.31
CA GLU A 175 5.88 33.11 -5.01
C GLU A 175 6.15 34.33 -4.12
N ARG A 176 7.39 34.86 -4.11
CA ARG A 176 7.73 36.05 -3.35
C ARG A 176 7.10 37.33 -3.89
N THR A 177 7.07 37.50 -5.21
CA THR A 177 6.41 38.66 -5.83
C THR A 177 4.92 38.71 -5.52
N VAL A 178 4.30 37.59 -5.16
CA VAL A 178 2.87 37.48 -4.87
C VAL A 178 2.57 37.57 -3.37
N LEU A 179 3.27 36.79 -2.56
CA LEU A 179 2.94 36.56 -1.14
C LEU A 179 3.69 37.50 -0.19
N GLY A 180 4.62 38.29 -0.73
CA GLY A 180 5.66 38.90 0.06
C GLY A 180 5.72 40.42 0.07
N ASP A 181 5.91 41.00 1.25
CA ASP A 181 6.26 42.43 1.41
C ASP A 181 7.79 42.66 1.39
N ALA A 182 8.57 41.64 1.02
CA ALA A 182 10.02 41.78 0.98
C ALA A 182 10.39 42.72 -0.17
N PRO A 183 11.31 43.66 0.04
CA PRO A 183 11.75 44.56 -1.01
C PRO A 183 12.60 43.79 -2.03
N LEU A 184 11.96 43.18 -3.03
CA LEU A 184 12.58 42.85 -4.31
C LEU A 184 12.88 44.12 -5.14
N TYR A 185 12.61 45.30 -4.59
CA TYR A 185 12.95 46.64 -5.07
C TYR A 185 13.88 47.33 -4.06
N SER A 186 14.67 48.34 -4.48
CA SER A 186 15.32 49.23 -3.52
C SER A 186 14.26 50.06 -2.80
N THR A 187 14.57 50.62 -1.64
CA THR A 187 13.65 51.50 -0.88
C THR A 187 13.27 52.79 -1.61
N ALA A 188 13.86 53.07 -2.78
CA ALA A 188 13.48 54.15 -3.69
C ALA A 188 13.78 53.73 -5.14
N PRO A 189 12.87 53.01 -5.81
CA PRO A 189 13.12 52.59 -7.17
C PRO A 189 12.88 53.79 -8.11
N ALA A 190 13.95 54.28 -8.73
CA ALA A 190 13.89 55.26 -9.80
C ALA A 190 14.05 54.50 -11.13
N GLY A 191 12.98 54.45 -11.93
CA GLY A 191 13.00 53.89 -13.28
C GLY A 191 13.43 52.43 -13.40
N ARG A 192 14.53 52.17 -14.12
CA ARG A 192 15.03 50.83 -14.46
C ARG A 192 16.36 50.56 -13.78
N ASP A 193 16.50 49.36 -13.22
CA ASP A 193 17.73 48.90 -12.61
C ASP A 193 18.04 47.43 -12.91
N LEU A 194 19.27 47.02 -12.58
CA LEU A 194 19.77 45.65 -12.73
C LEU A 194 20.14 45.06 -11.36
N ALA A 195 19.70 43.83 -11.13
CA ALA A 195 20.02 43.06 -9.94
C ALA A 195 20.17 41.57 -10.28
N ALA A 196 20.94 40.83 -9.48
CA ALA A 196 21.06 39.38 -9.65
C ALA A 196 20.43 38.65 -8.46
N LEU A 197 19.83 37.50 -8.76
CA LEU A 197 19.11 36.69 -7.80
C LEU A 197 19.78 35.31 -7.68
N GLY A 198 19.84 34.80 -6.46
CA GLY A 198 20.10 33.40 -6.19
C GLY A 198 19.11 32.88 -5.17
N ALA A 199 18.86 31.56 -5.21
CA ALA A 199 17.87 30.91 -4.37
C ALA A 199 18.36 29.52 -3.95
N CYS A 200 18.11 29.17 -2.70
CA CYS A 200 18.19 27.79 -2.22
C CYS A 200 16.93 27.51 -1.40
N ARG A 201 16.22 26.45 -1.78
CA ARG A 201 15.10 25.94 -0.99
C ARG A 201 15.63 24.84 -0.09
N ILE A 202 15.29 24.92 1.18
CA ILE A 202 15.60 23.90 2.18
C ILE A 202 14.25 23.33 2.58
N GLU A 203 14.08 22.03 2.43
CA GLU A 203 12.81 21.38 2.75
C GLU A 203 13.07 20.20 3.67
N THR A 204 12.14 19.93 4.57
CA THR A 204 12.15 18.66 5.28
C THR A 204 11.63 17.58 4.34
N ALA A 205 12.54 16.70 3.91
CA ALA A 205 12.21 15.49 3.20
C ALA A 205 11.26 14.68 4.07
N GLY A 206 9.98 14.61 3.68
CA GLY A 206 9.04 13.66 4.27
C GLY A 206 9.61 12.25 4.23
N LEU A 207 9.18 11.40 5.16
CA LEU A 207 9.71 10.04 5.25
C LEU A 207 9.65 9.30 3.90
N PRO A 208 10.73 8.59 3.51
CA PRO A 208 10.75 7.86 2.25
C PRO A 208 9.57 6.90 2.17
N ALA A 209 8.97 6.76 0.98
CA ALA A 209 7.79 5.91 0.78
C ALA A 209 8.03 4.49 1.30
N HIS A 210 9.21 3.91 1.05
CA HIS A 210 9.56 2.57 1.52
C HIS A 210 9.54 2.43 3.06
N VAL A 211 9.93 3.48 3.80
CA VAL A 211 9.89 3.48 5.27
C VAL A 211 8.45 3.48 5.77
N ILE A 212 7.60 4.32 5.16
CA ILE A 212 6.17 4.39 5.49
C ILE A 212 5.47 3.07 5.16
N THR A 213 5.72 2.52 3.96
CA THR A 213 5.15 1.25 3.52
C THR A 213 5.56 0.09 4.43
N GLN A 214 6.83 0.03 4.86
CA GLN A 214 7.30 -1.00 5.80
C GLN A 214 6.66 -0.87 7.19
N ALA A 215 6.56 0.36 7.71
CA ALA A 215 5.91 0.60 9.01
C ALA A 215 4.42 0.27 8.98
N LEU A 216 3.73 0.65 7.89
CA LEU A 216 2.32 0.34 7.67
C LEU A 216 2.10 -1.17 7.53
N TRP A 217 2.99 -1.87 6.81
CA TRP A 217 2.98 -3.32 6.70
C TRP A 217 3.15 -4.01 8.06
N GLY A 218 4.12 -3.58 8.86
CA GLY A 218 4.31 -4.11 10.22
C GLY A 218 3.04 -3.95 11.07
N THR A 219 2.41 -2.78 11.00
CA THR A 219 1.16 -2.49 11.73
C THR A 219 -0.01 -3.37 11.25
N LEU A 220 -0.12 -3.61 9.94
CA LEU A 220 -1.16 -4.46 9.34
C LEU A 220 -1.09 -5.91 9.81
N LEU A 221 0.12 -6.45 10.02
CA LEU A 221 0.32 -7.82 10.49
C LEU A 221 -0.19 -8.04 11.92
N GLU A 222 -0.24 -6.98 12.72
CA GLU A 222 -0.66 -7.04 14.12
C GLU A 222 -2.11 -6.60 14.33
N CYS A 223 -2.68 -5.85 13.38
CA CYS A 223 -3.99 -5.22 13.52
C CYS A 223 -5.14 -6.25 13.50
N ARG A 224 -6.09 -6.08 14.43
CA ARG A 224 -7.32 -6.88 14.57
C ARG A 224 -8.53 -5.95 14.65
N LEU A 225 -9.47 -6.08 13.72
CA LEU A 225 -10.73 -5.33 13.71
C LEU A 225 -11.85 -6.04 14.47
N ALA A 226 -11.88 -7.36 14.41
CA ALA A 226 -12.95 -8.19 14.94
C ALA A 226 -12.38 -9.47 15.57
N PRO A 227 -13.11 -10.15 16.46
CA PRO A 227 -12.71 -11.49 16.90
C PRO A 227 -12.71 -12.47 15.72
N ALA A 228 -11.89 -13.52 15.81
CA ALA A 228 -11.89 -14.59 14.80
C ALA A 228 -13.28 -15.24 14.70
N PRO A 229 -13.74 -15.62 13.50
CA PRO A 229 -15.01 -16.32 13.34
C PRO A 229 -14.99 -17.67 14.05
N ALA A 230 -16.15 -18.15 14.46
CA ALA A 230 -16.30 -19.51 14.99
C ALA A 230 -16.37 -20.52 13.84
N LEU A 231 -15.68 -21.65 13.98
CA LEU A 231 -15.79 -22.75 13.02
C LEU A 231 -17.16 -23.43 13.16
N PRO A 232 -17.85 -23.77 12.05
CA PRO A 232 -19.09 -24.54 12.10
C PRO A 232 -18.90 -25.88 12.83
N ALA A 233 -19.90 -26.30 13.59
CA ALA A 233 -19.91 -27.60 14.27
C ALA A 233 -20.19 -28.75 13.29
N PRO A 234 -19.75 -29.98 13.58
CA PRO A 234 -20.11 -31.14 12.76
C PRO A 234 -21.63 -31.41 12.84
N PRO A 235 -22.26 -31.83 11.73
CA PRO A 235 -23.69 -32.14 11.69
C PRO A 235 -24.03 -33.30 12.63
N LEU A 236 -25.14 -33.16 13.35
CA LEU A 236 -25.57 -34.15 14.36
C LEU A 236 -26.54 -35.15 13.73
N VAL A 237 -26.21 -36.43 13.81
CA VAL A 237 -27.12 -37.49 13.34
C VAL A 237 -28.27 -37.67 14.34
N PRO A 238 -29.53 -37.55 13.91
CA PRO A 238 -30.68 -37.64 14.80
C PRO A 238 -30.83 -39.05 15.40
N PRO A 239 -31.41 -39.15 16.61
CA PRO A 239 -31.69 -40.43 17.26
C PRO A 239 -32.82 -41.19 16.55
N ASP A 240 -32.93 -42.49 16.81
CA ASP A 240 -33.82 -43.41 16.09
C ASP A 240 -35.33 -43.09 16.26
N ASP A 241 -35.68 -42.30 17.27
CA ASP A 241 -37.02 -41.82 17.60
C ASP A 241 -37.33 -40.42 17.05
N ALA A 242 -36.41 -39.82 16.30
CA ALA A 242 -36.59 -38.51 15.71
C ALA A 242 -37.62 -38.51 14.58
N GLY A 243 -38.35 -37.39 14.45
CA GLY A 243 -39.29 -37.16 13.36
C GLY A 243 -38.61 -37.00 11.99
N PRO A 244 -39.36 -37.13 10.88
CA PRO A 244 -38.82 -37.00 9.53
C PRO A 244 -38.12 -35.66 9.27
N GLU A 245 -38.60 -34.58 9.88
CA GLU A 245 -38.02 -33.22 9.77
C GLU A 245 -36.55 -33.16 10.22
N ALA A 246 -36.14 -33.97 11.19
CA ALA A 246 -34.76 -34.00 11.68
C ALA A 246 -33.80 -34.63 10.66
N TYR A 247 -34.28 -35.60 9.88
CA TYR A 247 -33.51 -36.22 8.80
C TYR A 247 -33.43 -35.31 7.57
N GLU A 248 -34.51 -34.59 7.24
CA GLU A 248 -34.49 -33.57 6.19
C GLU A 248 -33.50 -32.44 6.51
N THR A 249 -33.43 -32.01 7.78
CA THR A 249 -32.47 -31.00 8.24
C THR A 249 -31.03 -31.49 8.07
N LEU A 250 -30.74 -32.75 8.47
CA LEU A 250 -29.42 -33.36 8.27
C LEU A 250 -29.05 -33.43 6.79
N GLU A 251 -29.98 -33.82 5.90
CA GLU A 251 -29.70 -33.87 4.45
C GLU A 251 -29.37 -32.49 3.88
N GLN A 252 -30.03 -31.43 4.34
CA GLN A 252 -29.70 -30.04 3.94
C GLN A 252 -28.31 -29.62 4.45
N GLU A 253 -27.97 -29.95 5.71
CA GLU A 253 -26.64 -29.66 6.26
C GLU A 253 -25.54 -30.43 5.51
N LEU A 254 -25.78 -31.69 5.15
CA LEU A 254 -24.84 -32.49 4.34
C LEU A 254 -24.65 -31.89 2.95
N LEU A 255 -25.74 -31.50 2.29
CA LEU A 255 -25.68 -30.87 0.97
C LEU A 255 -24.79 -29.61 1.01
N ALA A 256 -24.97 -28.76 2.02
CA ALA A 256 -24.17 -27.55 2.19
C ALA A 256 -22.67 -27.85 2.41
N LEU A 257 -22.32 -28.98 3.04
CA LEU A 257 -20.92 -29.42 3.22
C LEU A 257 -20.32 -30.07 1.97
N GLU A 258 -21.16 -30.66 1.12
CA GLU A 258 -20.78 -31.31 -0.14
C GLU A 258 -20.61 -30.31 -1.30
N GLU A 259 -21.04 -29.04 -1.12
CA GLU A 259 -20.76 -27.97 -2.07
C GLU A 259 -19.25 -27.73 -2.28
N THR A 260 -18.87 -27.20 -3.45
CA THR A 260 -17.45 -26.97 -3.80
C THR A 260 -16.74 -25.96 -2.89
N LEU A 261 -17.48 -25.08 -2.24
CA LEU A 261 -16.97 -24.06 -1.30
C LEU A 261 -17.90 -24.02 -0.09
N PRO A 262 -17.88 -25.06 0.76
CA PRO A 262 -18.91 -25.23 1.78
C PRO A 262 -18.86 -24.13 2.84
N TRP A 263 -17.65 -23.60 3.09
CA TRP A 263 -17.42 -22.47 3.99
C TRP A 263 -16.60 -21.36 3.30
N GLU A 264 -16.62 -20.18 3.94
CA GLU A 264 -15.71 -19.06 3.70
C GLU A 264 -15.00 -18.66 5.02
N TYR A 265 -14.65 -19.64 5.86
CA TYR A 265 -14.09 -19.40 7.20
C TYR A 265 -12.77 -18.61 7.13
N GLY A 266 -11.86 -19.02 6.24
CA GLY A 266 -10.59 -18.34 6.06
C GLY A 266 -10.72 -16.88 5.61
N ARG A 267 -11.66 -16.64 4.69
CA ARG A 267 -11.99 -15.31 4.19
C ARG A 267 -12.60 -14.43 5.29
N ALA A 268 -13.54 -14.96 6.06
CA ALA A 268 -14.12 -14.27 7.21
C ALA A 268 -13.08 -13.91 8.29
N ALA A 269 -12.07 -14.77 8.52
CA ALA A 269 -10.97 -14.48 9.41
C ALA A 269 -10.10 -13.32 8.88
N LEU A 270 -9.82 -13.29 7.57
CA LEU A 270 -9.04 -12.23 6.93
C LEU A 270 -9.75 -10.87 6.96
N LEU A 271 -11.08 -10.83 6.86
CA LEU A 271 -11.87 -9.60 7.07
C LEU A 271 -11.67 -9.00 8.48
N GLY A 272 -11.36 -9.83 9.48
CA GLY A 272 -10.99 -9.40 10.82
C GLY A 272 -9.55 -8.88 10.94
N GLY A 273 -8.68 -9.16 9.97
CA GLY A 273 -7.28 -8.75 9.92
C GLY A 273 -6.30 -9.89 9.62
N LEU A 274 -5.11 -9.55 9.11
CA LEU A 274 -4.07 -10.52 8.75
C LEU A 274 -3.56 -11.32 9.95
N ALA A 275 -3.60 -10.72 11.15
CA ALA A 275 -3.21 -11.37 12.40
C ALA A 275 -4.01 -12.64 12.70
N HIS A 276 -5.23 -12.78 12.18
CA HIS A 276 -6.07 -13.95 12.40
C HIS A 276 -5.68 -15.17 11.55
N LEU A 277 -4.83 -15.00 10.54
CA LEU A 277 -4.49 -16.09 9.62
C LEU A 277 -3.84 -17.27 10.35
N ASN A 278 -2.87 -17.01 11.22
CA ASN A 278 -2.19 -18.07 11.99
C ASN A 278 -3.13 -18.73 13.01
N ASP A 279 -4.00 -17.94 13.65
CA ASP A 279 -5.02 -18.45 14.57
C ASP A 279 -6.01 -19.37 13.84
N ALA A 280 -6.47 -18.95 12.66
CA ALA A 280 -7.39 -19.71 11.82
C ALA A 280 -6.77 -21.02 11.31
N VAL A 281 -5.49 -21.02 10.91
CA VAL A 281 -4.77 -22.24 10.52
C VAL A 281 -4.72 -23.23 11.69
N ARG A 282 -4.40 -22.76 12.90
CA ARG A 282 -4.36 -23.61 14.09
C ARG A 282 -5.71 -24.23 14.40
N VAL A 283 -6.79 -23.44 14.36
CA VAL A 283 -8.16 -23.93 14.61
C VAL A 283 -8.56 -24.99 13.58
N LEU A 284 -8.25 -24.78 12.30
CA LEU A 284 -8.54 -25.77 11.25
C LEU A 284 -7.67 -27.03 11.37
N ASP A 285 -6.40 -26.92 11.75
CA ASP A 285 -5.54 -28.08 11.98
C ASP A 285 -6.07 -28.93 13.16
N GLU A 286 -6.50 -28.30 14.26
CA GLU A 286 -7.13 -29.01 15.38
C GLU A 286 -8.47 -29.65 14.99
N ALA A 287 -9.31 -28.93 14.23
CA ALA A 287 -10.58 -29.43 13.74
C ALA A 287 -10.40 -30.60 12.77
N TYR A 288 -9.38 -30.55 11.90
CA TYR A 288 -9.06 -31.61 10.97
C TYR A 288 -8.68 -32.90 11.70
N VAL A 289 -7.86 -32.81 12.76
CA VAL A 289 -7.52 -33.97 13.59
C VAL A 289 -8.75 -34.58 14.25
N ARG A 290 -9.64 -33.74 14.81
CA ARG A 290 -10.91 -34.21 15.40
C ARG A 290 -11.83 -34.86 14.37
N ALA A 291 -11.97 -34.25 13.19
CA ALA A 291 -12.80 -34.78 12.10
C ALA A 291 -12.25 -36.11 11.57
N ALA A 292 -10.93 -36.25 11.43
CA ALA A 292 -10.29 -37.49 11.02
C ALA A 292 -10.51 -38.62 12.04
N ALA A 293 -10.43 -38.31 13.33
CA ALA A 293 -10.72 -39.29 14.40
C ALA A 293 -12.19 -39.72 14.39
N ALA A 294 -13.13 -38.77 14.23
CA ALA A 294 -14.56 -39.06 14.14
C ALA A 294 -14.90 -39.91 12.90
N LEU A 295 -14.25 -39.65 11.76
CA LEU A 295 -14.40 -40.47 10.55
C LEU A 295 -13.84 -41.89 10.74
N GLU A 296 -12.68 -42.03 11.38
CA GLU A 296 -12.11 -43.35 11.71
C GLU A 296 -13.05 -44.14 12.66
N GLU A 297 -13.67 -43.47 13.64
CA GLU A 297 -14.67 -44.07 14.53
C GLU A 297 -15.94 -44.49 13.77
N ALA A 298 -16.45 -43.65 12.86
CA ALA A 298 -17.62 -43.94 12.06
C ALA A 298 -17.42 -45.09 11.06
N LEU A 299 -16.18 -45.35 10.64
CA LEU A 299 -15.82 -46.47 9.75
C LEU A 299 -15.68 -47.82 10.49
N ALA A 300 -15.46 -47.80 11.81
CA ALA A 300 -15.16 -49.00 12.58
C ALA A 300 -16.23 -50.12 12.50
N PRO A 301 -17.55 -49.83 12.50
CA PRO A 301 -18.58 -50.87 12.35
C PRO A 301 -18.51 -51.59 11.00
N PHE A 302 -18.15 -50.88 9.92
CA PHE A 302 -18.02 -51.44 8.58
C PHE A 302 -16.71 -52.23 8.43
N ASP A 303 -15.60 -51.72 8.96
CA ASP A 303 -14.34 -52.47 8.97
C ASP A 303 -14.48 -53.79 9.74
N ALA A 304 -15.24 -53.81 10.84
CA ALA A 304 -15.53 -55.04 11.59
C ALA A 304 -16.35 -56.04 10.77
N LEU A 305 -17.39 -55.57 10.06
CA LEU A 305 -18.26 -56.39 9.22
C LEU A 305 -17.48 -57.13 8.11
N PHE A 306 -16.48 -56.48 7.53
CA PHE A 306 -15.67 -57.04 6.44
C PHE A 306 -14.36 -57.72 6.93
N GLY A 307 -14.17 -57.90 8.23
CA GLY A 307 -12.94 -58.49 8.79
C GLY A 307 -11.69 -57.67 8.45
N ALA A 308 -11.85 -56.35 8.35
CA ALA A 308 -10.81 -55.39 7.99
C ALA A 308 -10.36 -54.50 9.15
N SER A 309 -10.80 -54.80 10.39
CA SER A 309 -10.38 -54.09 11.60
C SER A 309 -8.86 -53.90 11.67
N GLY A 310 -8.41 -52.65 11.76
CA GLY A 310 -7.00 -52.28 11.86
C GLY A 310 -6.22 -52.29 10.53
N LYS A 311 -6.81 -52.77 9.42
CA LYS A 311 -6.16 -52.73 8.09
C LYS A 311 -5.98 -51.30 7.58
N ARG A 312 -6.95 -50.40 7.79
CA ARG A 312 -6.83 -48.95 7.44
C ARG A 312 -5.69 -48.27 8.18
N ALA A 313 -5.59 -48.48 9.49
CA ALA A 313 -4.51 -47.95 10.31
C ALA A 313 -3.13 -48.52 9.92
N ARG A 314 -3.07 -49.80 9.53
CA ARG A 314 -1.84 -50.42 8.97
C ARG A 314 -1.46 -49.78 7.65
N LEU A 315 -2.42 -49.61 6.73
CA LEU A 315 -2.20 -48.97 5.43
C LEU A 315 -1.68 -47.53 5.60
N LYS A 316 -2.32 -46.72 6.44
CA LYS A 316 -1.89 -45.34 6.76
C LYS A 316 -0.44 -45.26 7.24
N ARG A 317 -0.02 -46.17 8.14
CA ARG A 317 1.38 -46.24 8.63
C ARG A 317 2.37 -46.64 7.54
N LEU A 318 1.99 -47.53 6.62
CA LEU A 318 2.83 -47.92 5.49
C LEU A 318 2.95 -46.78 4.47
N ASP A 319 1.84 -46.08 4.16
CA ASP A 319 1.85 -44.90 3.28
C ASP A 319 2.71 -43.76 3.87
N GLU A 320 2.65 -43.52 5.18
CA GLU A 320 3.53 -42.54 5.84
C GLU A 320 5.02 -42.93 5.79
N ARG A 321 5.35 -44.21 5.95
CA ARG A 321 6.72 -44.71 5.80
C ARG A 321 7.22 -44.53 4.37
N MET A 322 6.38 -44.84 3.39
CA MET A 322 6.67 -44.68 1.96
C MET A 322 6.91 -43.21 1.60
N ARG A 323 6.08 -42.28 2.09
CA ARG A 323 6.27 -40.82 1.91
C ARG A 323 7.57 -40.30 2.54
N ARG A 324 8.05 -40.93 3.61
CA ARG A 324 9.35 -40.62 4.25
C ARG A 324 10.54 -41.30 3.56
N GLY A 325 10.35 -41.92 2.39
CA GLY A 325 11.40 -42.57 1.62
C GLY A 325 11.96 -43.83 2.26
N ARG A 326 11.22 -44.48 3.17
CA ARG A 326 11.65 -45.74 3.80
C ARG A 326 11.12 -46.93 3.02
N ASP A 327 11.88 -48.03 3.09
CA ASP A 327 11.51 -49.28 2.42
C ASP A 327 10.21 -49.86 3.02
N VAL A 328 9.30 -50.23 2.13
CA VAL A 328 7.93 -50.70 2.40
C VAL A 328 7.62 -51.82 1.42
N ASP A 329 7.05 -52.91 1.92
CA ASP A 329 6.57 -54.00 1.07
C ASP A 329 5.36 -53.54 0.25
N GLU A 330 5.59 -53.24 -1.03
CA GLU A 330 4.53 -52.85 -1.98
C GLU A 330 3.47 -53.94 -2.15
N ALA A 331 3.82 -55.22 -1.97
CA ALA A 331 2.86 -56.31 -2.05
C ALA A 331 1.91 -56.29 -0.84
N GLU A 332 2.41 -55.93 0.35
CA GLU A 332 1.57 -55.70 1.54
C GLU A 332 0.59 -54.54 1.31
N VAL A 333 1.06 -53.42 0.76
CA VAL A 333 0.23 -52.25 0.45
C VAL A 333 -0.88 -52.61 -0.55
N ARG A 334 -0.54 -53.31 -1.64
CA ARG A 334 -1.53 -53.77 -2.64
C ARG A 334 -2.57 -54.70 -2.03
N ARG A 335 -2.16 -55.66 -1.18
CA ARG A 335 -3.09 -56.56 -0.48
C ARG A 335 -4.03 -55.81 0.46
N LEU A 336 -3.53 -54.83 1.20
CA LEU A 336 -4.34 -54.03 2.13
C LEU A 336 -5.34 -53.16 1.37
N ARG A 337 -4.96 -52.55 0.24
CA ARG A 337 -5.88 -51.79 -0.63
C ARG A 337 -6.97 -52.68 -1.20
N ALA A 338 -6.61 -53.82 -1.79
CA ALA A 338 -7.59 -54.77 -2.34
C ALA A 338 -8.56 -55.33 -1.27
N ALA A 339 -8.13 -55.41 -0.01
CA ALA A 339 -8.99 -55.84 1.10
C ALA A 339 -9.96 -54.75 1.59
N LEU A 340 -9.68 -53.47 1.33
CA LEU A 340 -10.50 -52.33 1.76
C LEU A 340 -11.39 -51.80 0.63
N GLU A 341 -10.97 -51.95 -0.63
CA GLU A 341 -11.70 -51.57 -1.84
C GLU A 341 -13.19 -51.97 -1.83
N PRO A 342 -13.59 -53.23 -1.54
CA PRO A 342 -15.02 -53.59 -1.52
C PRO A 342 -15.81 -52.91 -0.40
N ILE A 343 -15.16 -52.44 0.66
CA ILE A 343 -15.79 -51.67 1.75
C ILE A 343 -16.01 -50.24 1.28
N ASP A 344 -14.98 -49.65 0.68
CA ASP A 344 -15.00 -48.28 0.16
C ASP A 344 -16.01 -48.14 -0.99
N GLU A 345 -16.11 -49.13 -1.89
CA GLU A 345 -17.12 -49.17 -2.95
C GLU A 345 -18.54 -49.28 -2.38
N ALA A 346 -18.76 -50.14 -1.40
CA ALA A 346 -20.08 -50.30 -0.76
C ALA A 346 -20.52 -49.00 -0.07
N LEU A 347 -19.62 -48.34 0.65
CA LEU A 347 -19.87 -47.05 1.30
C LEU A 347 -20.08 -45.91 0.28
N ALA A 348 -19.27 -45.86 -0.79
CA ALA A 348 -19.39 -44.84 -1.83
C ALA A 348 -20.70 -44.95 -2.63
N SER A 349 -21.22 -46.17 -2.78
CA SER A 349 -22.47 -46.41 -3.50
C SER A 349 -23.72 -46.07 -2.66
N GLU A 350 -23.59 -45.82 -1.36
CA GLU A 350 -24.70 -45.58 -0.41
C GLU A 350 -25.79 -46.68 -0.40
N HIS A 351 -25.54 -47.86 -0.96
CA HIS A 351 -26.50 -48.96 -1.02
C HIS A 351 -26.51 -49.77 0.28
N LEU A 352 -27.43 -49.44 1.18
CA LEU A 352 -27.65 -50.14 2.45
C LEU A 352 -27.81 -51.66 2.26
N GLU A 353 -28.50 -52.10 1.21
CA GLU A 353 -28.72 -53.53 0.92
C GLU A 353 -27.42 -54.31 0.69
N ALA A 354 -26.44 -53.73 -0.01
CA ALA A 354 -25.15 -54.38 -0.27
C ALA A 354 -24.35 -54.61 1.03
N LEU A 355 -24.55 -53.74 2.03
CA LEU A 355 -23.96 -53.88 3.36
C LEU A 355 -24.70 -54.92 4.21
N LEU A 356 -26.04 -54.93 4.14
CA LEU A 356 -26.89 -55.88 4.89
C LEU A 356 -26.75 -57.33 4.41
N GLU A 357 -26.53 -57.55 3.11
CA GLU A 357 -26.30 -58.89 2.53
C GLU A 357 -25.01 -59.56 3.05
N ARG A 358 -24.05 -58.76 3.52
CA ARG A 358 -22.78 -59.24 4.08
C ARG A 358 -22.86 -59.55 5.57
N ASP A 359 -23.89 -59.07 6.26
CA ASP A 359 -24.11 -59.35 7.68
C ASP A 359 -24.84 -60.69 7.86
N MET A 360 -24.14 -61.65 8.48
CA MET A 360 -24.67 -62.97 8.77
C MET A 360 -25.86 -62.92 9.75
N ASP A 361 -25.86 -61.97 10.68
CA ASP A 361 -26.94 -61.83 11.67
C ASP A 361 -28.21 -61.28 11.00
N VAL A 362 -28.08 -60.27 10.14
CA VAL A 362 -29.21 -59.73 9.36
C VAL A 362 -29.74 -60.78 8.39
N THR A 363 -28.87 -61.54 7.72
CA THR A 363 -29.28 -62.62 6.81
C THR A 363 -30.03 -63.73 7.57
N ALA A 364 -29.57 -64.08 8.78
CA ALA A 364 -30.26 -65.02 9.65
C ALA A 364 -31.61 -64.48 10.14
N MET A 365 -31.71 -63.18 10.45
CA MET A 365 -32.98 -62.53 10.80
C MET A 365 -33.96 -62.51 9.63
N ARG A 366 -33.52 -62.17 8.41
CA ARG A 366 -34.34 -62.24 7.19
C ARG A 366 -34.90 -63.64 6.98
N ARG A 367 -34.07 -64.67 7.12
CA ARG A 367 -34.49 -66.07 7.04
C ARG A 367 -35.52 -66.44 8.11
N ARG A 368 -35.34 -65.99 9.36
CA ARG A 368 -36.31 -66.23 10.45
C ARG A 368 -37.66 -65.56 10.19
N VAL A 369 -37.67 -64.37 9.59
CA VAL A 369 -38.91 -63.69 9.18
C VAL A 369 -39.64 -64.51 8.13
N GLU A 370 -38.96 -64.98 7.08
CA GLU A 370 -39.56 -65.81 6.03
C GLU A 370 -40.06 -67.15 6.59
N GLU A 371 -39.26 -67.86 7.40
CA GLU A 371 -39.67 -69.12 8.03
C GLU A 371 -40.89 -68.94 8.95
N ALA A 372 -40.99 -67.83 9.69
CA ALA A 372 -42.15 -67.53 10.54
C ALA A 372 -43.39 -67.20 9.71
N ARG A 373 -43.20 -66.48 8.59
CA ARG A 373 -44.27 -66.12 7.64
C ARG A 373 -44.83 -67.35 6.92
N GLU A 374 -43.96 -68.27 6.49
CA GLU A 374 -44.34 -69.55 5.89
C GLU A 374 -45.14 -70.39 6.89
N LYS A 375 -44.66 -70.55 8.12
CA LYS A 375 -45.40 -71.24 9.19
C LYS A 375 -46.76 -70.61 9.47
N ALA A 376 -46.84 -69.28 9.52
CA ALA A 376 -48.11 -68.57 9.71
C ALA A 376 -49.06 -68.78 8.51
N ALA A 377 -48.53 -68.83 7.28
CA ALA A 377 -49.32 -69.12 6.08
C ALA A 377 -49.85 -70.57 6.05
N GLU A 378 -49.02 -71.55 6.41
CA GLU A 378 -49.40 -72.96 6.55
C GLU A 378 -50.49 -73.14 7.60
N LEU A 379 -50.34 -72.49 8.77
CA LEU A 379 -51.34 -72.55 9.84
C LEU A 379 -52.66 -71.85 9.46
N ARG A 380 -52.60 -70.74 8.71
CA ARG A 380 -53.81 -70.09 8.13
C ARG A 380 -54.50 -71.00 7.12
N ALA A 381 -53.75 -71.66 6.25
CA ALA A 381 -54.29 -72.60 5.27
C ALA A 381 -54.92 -73.83 5.96
N ALA A 382 -54.27 -74.36 7.00
CA ALA A 382 -54.79 -75.46 7.80
C ALA A 382 -56.07 -75.07 8.57
N LEU A 383 -56.15 -73.83 9.06
CA LEU A 383 -57.34 -73.29 9.71
C LEU A 383 -58.50 -73.09 8.71
N ALA A 384 -58.21 -72.63 7.49
CA ALA A 384 -59.18 -72.44 6.43
C ALA A 384 -59.70 -73.76 5.82
N ALA A 385 -58.93 -74.83 5.90
CA ALA A 385 -59.32 -76.17 5.45
C ALA A 385 -60.28 -76.91 6.41
N LEU A 386 -60.50 -76.39 7.63
CA LEU A 386 -61.48 -76.95 8.56
C LEU A 386 -62.91 -76.54 8.16
N PRO A 387 -63.91 -77.44 8.29
CA PRO A 387 -65.31 -77.10 8.01
C PRO A 387 -65.77 -75.92 8.87
N GLU A 388 -66.52 -74.97 8.28
CA GLU A 388 -67.11 -73.87 9.05
C GLU A 388 -68.04 -74.42 10.15
N ALA A 389 -67.87 -73.91 11.37
CA ALA A 389 -68.73 -74.25 12.48
C ALA A 389 -70.16 -73.84 12.15
N GLN A 390 -71.09 -74.79 12.10
CA GLN A 390 -72.51 -74.47 11.89
C GLN A 390 -72.98 -73.56 13.04
N PRO A 391 -73.63 -72.41 12.73
CA PRO A 391 -74.16 -71.54 13.78
C PRO A 391 -75.20 -72.31 14.61
N PRO A 392 -75.27 -72.08 15.94
CA PRO A 392 -76.25 -72.76 16.77
C PRO A 392 -77.67 -72.39 16.29
N GLN A 393 -78.46 -73.40 15.92
CA GLN A 393 -79.88 -73.17 15.58
C GLN A 393 -80.61 -72.56 16.80
N PRO A 394 -81.52 -71.57 16.60
CA PRO A 394 -82.28 -70.96 17.69
C PRO A 394 -83.16 -72.01 18.39
N ARG A 395 -83.05 -72.12 19.72
CA ARG A 395 -83.73 -73.15 20.53
C ARG A 395 -85.11 -72.70 21.02
N GLY A 396 -86.14 -73.51 20.74
CA GLY A 396 -87.45 -73.43 21.39
C GLY A 396 -87.45 -73.98 22.82
N CYS A 397 -88.42 -73.55 23.63
CA CYS A 397 -88.47 -73.61 25.10
C CYS A 397 -88.60 -74.99 25.80
N LEU A 398 -88.27 -76.13 25.17
CA LEU A 398 -88.49 -77.46 25.77
C LEU A 398 -87.31 -78.47 25.71
N THR A 399 -86.06 -78.01 25.64
CA THR A 399 -84.88 -78.91 25.72
C THR A 399 -83.89 -78.48 26.79
N PHE A 400 -84.12 -78.87 28.05
CA PHE A 400 -83.25 -78.59 29.20
C PHE A 400 -82.17 -79.68 29.45
N TRP A 401 -82.19 -80.80 28.71
CA TRP A 401 -81.26 -81.95 28.89
C TRP A 401 -80.52 -82.41 27.61
N GLN A 402 -80.50 -81.62 26.54
CA GLN A 402 -79.60 -81.88 25.41
C GLN A 402 -78.28 -81.13 25.65
N ARG A 403 -77.32 -81.84 26.25
CA ARG A 403 -75.90 -81.45 26.19
C ARG A 403 -75.56 -81.26 24.71
N SER A 404 -75.24 -80.03 24.33
CA SER A 404 -74.64 -79.71 23.03
C SER A 404 -73.48 -80.68 22.82
N LYS A 405 -73.54 -81.50 21.76
CA LYS A 405 -72.38 -82.29 21.35
C LYS A 405 -71.25 -81.27 21.12
N PRO A 406 -70.12 -81.36 21.83
CA PRO A 406 -68.98 -80.51 21.54
C PRO A 406 -68.63 -80.75 20.08
N ASP A 407 -68.50 -79.66 19.32
CA ASP A 407 -68.03 -79.73 17.94
C ASP A 407 -66.68 -80.48 17.96
N PRO A 408 -66.56 -81.63 17.28
CA PRO A 408 -65.32 -82.42 17.31
C PRO A 408 -64.12 -81.62 16.79
N ASN A 409 -64.36 -80.54 16.04
CA ASN A 409 -63.32 -79.70 15.47
C ASN A 409 -63.00 -78.46 16.33
N ALA A 410 -63.79 -78.13 17.37
CA ALA A 410 -63.57 -76.91 18.17
C ALA A 410 -62.25 -76.93 18.95
N ALA A 411 -61.86 -78.09 19.49
CA ALA A 411 -60.57 -78.24 20.19
C ALA A 411 -59.38 -78.11 19.21
N GLN A 412 -59.51 -78.68 18.02
CA GLN A 412 -58.50 -78.60 16.97
C GLN A 412 -58.38 -77.19 16.40
N ARG A 413 -59.50 -76.49 16.21
CA ARG A 413 -59.55 -75.09 15.77
C ARG A 413 -58.91 -74.15 16.79
N ASN A 414 -59.27 -74.24 18.07
CA ASN A 414 -58.63 -73.46 19.14
C ASN A 414 -57.12 -73.73 19.25
N GLN A 415 -56.69 -74.99 19.03
CA GLN A 415 -55.27 -75.36 19.04
C GLN A 415 -54.51 -74.76 17.84
N LEU A 416 -55.12 -74.72 16.66
CA LEU A 416 -54.55 -74.06 15.48
C LEU A 416 -54.55 -72.54 15.60
N GLU A 417 -55.59 -71.93 16.17
CA GLU A 417 -55.67 -70.49 16.45
C GLU A 417 -54.57 -70.05 17.43
N MET A 418 -54.39 -70.76 18.56
CA MET A 418 -53.28 -70.47 19.48
C MET A 418 -51.89 -70.65 18.83
N ARG A 419 -51.73 -71.65 17.94
CA ARG A 419 -50.46 -71.86 17.21
C ARG A 419 -50.23 -70.74 16.19
N LEU A 420 -51.29 -70.26 15.54
CA LEU A 420 -51.24 -69.16 14.59
C LEU A 420 -50.90 -67.84 15.29
N GLU A 421 -51.51 -67.54 16.44
CA GLU A 421 -51.19 -66.35 17.24
C GLU A 421 -49.72 -66.35 17.70
N ARG A 422 -49.19 -67.51 18.10
CA ARG A 422 -47.76 -67.65 18.43
C ARG A 422 -46.86 -67.43 17.22
N ALA A 423 -47.19 -68.03 16.07
CA ALA A 423 -46.44 -67.84 14.83
C ALA A 423 -46.46 -66.37 14.36
N GLN A 424 -47.59 -65.68 14.52
CA GLN A 424 -47.72 -64.24 14.21
C GLN A 424 -46.95 -63.35 15.18
N ALA A 425 -46.91 -63.70 16.48
CA ALA A 425 -46.09 -63.01 17.46
C ALA A 425 -44.59 -63.21 17.19
N GLU A 426 -44.19 -64.42 16.80
CA GLU A 426 -42.82 -64.73 16.36
C GLU A 426 -42.44 -63.96 15.08
N GLU A 427 -43.32 -63.91 14.08
CA GLU A 427 -43.14 -63.11 12.85
C GLU A 427 -42.97 -61.62 13.18
N LYS A 428 -43.85 -61.08 14.03
CA LYS A 428 -43.80 -59.68 14.46
C LYS A 428 -42.49 -59.36 15.20
N ALA A 429 -42.09 -60.20 16.15
CA ALA A 429 -40.85 -60.00 16.90
C ALA A 429 -39.61 -60.11 16.00
N ALA A 430 -39.59 -61.06 15.06
CA ALA A 430 -38.50 -61.20 14.09
C ALA A 430 -38.42 -59.99 13.15
N ARG A 431 -39.57 -59.45 12.71
CA ARG A 431 -39.64 -58.25 11.88
C ARG A 431 -39.19 -57.00 12.62
N GLU A 432 -39.58 -56.83 13.87
CA GLU A 432 -39.13 -55.72 14.72
C GLU A 432 -37.61 -55.77 14.96
N ALA A 433 -37.04 -56.97 15.17
CA ALA A 433 -35.60 -57.17 15.30
C ALA A 433 -34.85 -56.84 14.00
N LEU A 434 -35.35 -57.27 12.84
CA LEU A 434 -34.78 -56.93 11.53
C LEU A 434 -34.82 -55.42 11.28
N GLN A 435 -35.96 -54.78 11.52
CA GLN A 435 -36.10 -53.32 11.38
C GLN A 435 -35.18 -52.54 12.33
N ALA A 436 -34.96 -53.04 13.55
CA ALA A 436 -34.01 -52.42 14.48
C ALA A 436 -32.56 -52.53 13.97
N ALA A 437 -32.18 -53.67 13.37
CA ALA A 437 -30.87 -53.84 12.74
C ALA A 437 -30.70 -52.91 11.53
N GLU A 438 -31.71 -52.82 10.65
CA GLU A 438 -31.72 -51.91 9.49
C GLU A 438 -31.60 -50.43 9.93
N ARG A 439 -32.33 -50.01 10.97
CA ARG A 439 -32.21 -48.65 11.54
C ARG A 439 -30.81 -48.37 12.05
N ARG A 440 -30.20 -49.31 12.77
CA ARG A 440 -28.83 -49.20 13.28
C ARG A 440 -27.82 -49.01 12.15
N TYR A 441 -27.92 -49.80 11.08
CA TYR A 441 -27.02 -49.68 9.91
C TYR A 441 -27.25 -48.39 9.12
N ARG A 442 -28.51 -47.99 8.91
CA ARG A 442 -28.84 -46.72 8.28
C ARG A 442 -28.25 -45.54 9.06
N ARG A 443 -28.34 -45.57 10.39
CA ARG A 443 -27.74 -44.56 11.25
C ARG A 443 -26.21 -44.58 11.16
N ALA A 444 -25.57 -45.75 11.18
CA ALA A 444 -24.13 -45.86 11.03
C ALA A 444 -23.65 -45.28 9.68
N LEU A 445 -24.41 -45.52 8.60
CA LEU A 445 -24.12 -44.97 7.27
C LEU A 445 -24.26 -43.43 7.26
N LEU A 446 -25.33 -42.88 7.85
CA LEU A 446 -25.52 -41.44 7.97
C LEU A 446 -24.41 -40.79 8.82
N THR A 447 -23.99 -41.41 9.92
CA THR A 447 -22.85 -40.94 10.75
C THR A 447 -21.56 -40.93 9.96
N GLN A 448 -21.30 -41.96 9.15
CA GLN A 448 -20.12 -42.02 8.31
C GLN A 448 -20.15 -40.94 7.22
N ARG A 449 -21.29 -40.72 6.56
CA ARG A 449 -21.45 -39.66 5.55
C ARG A 449 -21.27 -38.27 6.14
N ALA A 450 -21.88 -38.01 7.30
CA ALA A 450 -21.72 -36.77 8.06
C ALA A 450 -20.26 -36.50 8.46
N ALA A 451 -19.60 -37.49 9.05
CA ALA A 451 -18.19 -37.38 9.43
C ALA A 451 -17.29 -37.16 8.21
N ARG A 452 -17.60 -37.80 7.07
CA ARG A 452 -16.84 -37.67 5.83
C ARG A 452 -17.00 -36.29 5.19
N ALA A 453 -18.23 -35.83 5.02
CA ALA A 453 -18.53 -34.51 4.44
C ALA A 453 -17.87 -33.39 5.26
N TYR A 454 -18.00 -33.45 6.60
CA TYR A 454 -17.35 -32.49 7.48
C TYR A 454 -15.82 -32.55 7.41
N HIS A 455 -15.23 -33.74 7.41
CA HIS A 455 -13.78 -33.91 7.25
C HIS A 455 -13.26 -33.28 5.95
N ASP A 456 -13.93 -33.54 4.84
CA ASP A 456 -13.52 -33.05 3.53
C ASP A 456 -13.69 -31.52 3.42
N ALA A 457 -14.77 -30.96 3.99
CA ALA A 457 -15.00 -29.51 4.09
C ALA A 457 -13.89 -28.81 4.90
N VAL A 458 -13.55 -29.32 6.09
CA VAL A 458 -12.45 -28.80 6.93
C VAL A 458 -11.13 -28.85 6.17
N ASN A 459 -10.85 -29.95 5.48
CA ASN A 459 -9.61 -30.11 4.73
C ASN A 459 -9.52 -29.14 3.53
N GLY A 460 -10.62 -28.93 2.81
CA GLY A 460 -10.69 -27.96 1.71
C GLY A 460 -10.44 -26.52 2.16
N GLU A 461 -11.06 -26.10 3.26
CA GLU A 461 -10.78 -24.81 3.90
C GLU A 461 -9.32 -24.67 4.34
N ARG A 462 -8.80 -25.68 5.02
CA ARG A 462 -7.42 -25.71 5.49
C ARG A 462 -6.40 -25.57 4.35
N GLN A 463 -6.65 -26.21 3.21
CA GLN A 463 -5.78 -26.09 2.04
C GLN A 463 -5.80 -24.66 1.47
N ARG A 464 -6.98 -24.07 1.30
CA ARG A 464 -7.13 -22.68 0.82
C ARG A 464 -6.43 -21.68 1.75
N LEU A 465 -6.61 -21.83 3.07
CA LEU A 465 -5.98 -20.96 4.05
C LEU A 465 -4.45 -21.05 4.03
N ARG A 466 -3.89 -22.25 3.78
CA ARG A 466 -2.44 -22.43 3.61
C ARG A 466 -1.90 -21.77 2.34
N VAL A 467 -2.69 -21.74 1.26
CA VAL A 467 -2.34 -20.97 0.05
C VAL A 467 -2.28 -19.48 0.39
N ALA A 468 -3.30 -18.95 1.08
CA ALA A 468 -3.31 -17.55 1.52
C ALA A 468 -2.11 -17.22 2.45
N GLN A 469 -1.74 -18.15 3.35
CA GLN A 469 -0.54 -18.01 4.19
C GLN A 469 0.76 -17.99 3.38
N THR A 470 0.85 -18.82 2.33
CA THR A 470 1.99 -18.83 1.42
C THR A 470 2.09 -17.51 0.65
N ASN A 471 0.96 -17.01 0.16
CA ASN A 471 0.86 -15.71 -0.52
C ASN A 471 1.32 -14.57 0.39
N LEU A 472 0.89 -14.57 1.66
CA LEU A 472 1.30 -13.59 2.65
C LEU A 472 2.81 -13.64 2.93
N GLN A 473 3.39 -14.84 3.06
CA GLN A 473 4.83 -15.03 3.30
C GLN A 473 5.70 -14.63 2.09
N ALA A 474 5.18 -14.82 0.88
CA ALA A 474 5.86 -14.44 -0.36
C ALA A 474 5.77 -12.94 -0.68
N PHE A 475 4.93 -12.18 0.04
CA PHE A 475 4.71 -10.76 -0.22
C PHE A 475 5.90 -9.91 0.24
N VAL A 476 6.63 -9.35 -0.73
CA VAL A 476 7.79 -8.50 -0.46
C VAL A 476 7.43 -7.03 -0.64
N VAL A 477 7.61 -6.26 0.43
CA VAL A 477 7.51 -4.79 0.40
C VAL A 477 8.83 -4.23 -0.14
N SER A 478 8.92 -4.11 -1.47
CA SER A 478 10.03 -3.39 -2.13
C SER A 478 9.64 -1.94 -2.37
N GLY A 479 10.41 -0.99 -1.84
CA GLY A 479 10.38 0.40 -2.27
C GLY A 479 11.76 0.82 -2.73
N GLY A 480 11.84 1.34 -3.96
CA GLY A 480 13.07 1.94 -4.48
C GLY A 480 13.30 3.32 -3.84
N PRO A 481 14.54 3.84 -3.87
CA PRO A 481 14.79 5.24 -3.57
C PRO A 481 14.09 6.10 -4.63
N GLU A 482 13.06 6.83 -4.24
CA GLU A 482 12.46 7.88 -5.07
C GLU A 482 13.13 9.22 -4.73
N GLY A 483 13.75 9.83 -5.73
CA GLY A 483 14.26 11.19 -5.63
C GLY A 483 15.12 11.52 -6.84
N THR A 484 14.58 12.25 -7.81
CA THR A 484 15.41 13.06 -8.70
C THR A 484 15.94 14.23 -7.88
N SER A 485 17.25 14.22 -7.60
CA SER A 485 17.92 15.32 -6.90
C SER A 485 17.75 16.62 -7.69
N GLN A 486 17.23 17.65 -7.03
CA GLN A 486 17.15 19.02 -7.56
C GLN A 486 18.27 19.84 -6.91
N PRO A 487 19.22 20.41 -7.68
CA PRO A 487 20.45 20.98 -7.13
C PRO A 487 20.25 22.27 -6.31
N LEU A 488 19.13 22.98 -6.50
CA LEU A 488 18.76 24.16 -5.69
C LEU A 488 17.89 23.81 -4.48
N VAL A 489 17.61 22.53 -4.26
CA VAL A 489 16.78 22.03 -3.16
C VAL A 489 17.63 21.17 -2.23
N LEU A 490 17.74 21.59 -0.97
CA LEU A 490 18.38 20.82 0.10
C LEU A 490 17.28 20.11 0.90
N SER A 491 17.07 18.83 0.61
CA SER A 491 16.08 18.01 1.32
C SER A 491 16.71 17.37 2.56
N LEU A 492 16.30 17.82 3.75
CA LEU A 492 16.77 17.31 5.04
C LEU A 492 15.87 16.19 5.56
N PRO A 493 16.40 15.05 6.04
CA PRO A 493 15.56 13.95 6.50
C PRO A 493 14.68 14.36 7.69
N GLN A 494 13.39 14.03 7.63
CA GLN A 494 12.50 14.13 8.77
C GLN A 494 13.01 13.25 9.92
N ARG A 495 13.21 13.85 11.10
CA ARG A 495 13.72 13.13 12.29
C ARG A 495 12.61 12.57 13.19
N LYS A 496 11.37 13.06 13.07
CA LYS A 496 10.27 12.56 13.90
C LYS A 496 9.84 11.16 13.43
N PRO A 497 9.60 10.24 14.38
CA PRO A 497 9.05 8.93 14.06
C PRO A 497 7.60 9.07 13.55
N LEU A 498 7.15 8.06 12.79
CA LEU A 498 5.74 7.93 12.39
C LEU A 498 4.84 7.86 13.63
N PRO A 499 3.80 8.70 13.75
CA PRO A 499 2.85 8.61 14.84
C PRO A 499 2.10 7.26 14.79
N PRO A 500 2.13 6.45 15.87
CA PRO A 500 1.52 5.12 15.87
C PRO A 500 0.01 5.18 15.64
N GLU A 501 -0.67 6.22 16.15
CA GLU A 501 -2.11 6.42 15.96
C GLU A 501 -2.50 6.59 14.49
N LEU A 502 -1.68 7.29 13.69
CA LEU A 502 -1.92 7.46 12.25
C LEU A 502 -1.67 6.17 11.48
N LEU A 503 -0.61 5.43 11.84
CA LEU A 503 -0.33 4.10 11.28
C LEU A 503 -1.49 3.14 11.54
N GLU A 504 -1.97 3.07 12.79
CA GLU A 504 -3.11 2.24 13.16
C GLU A 504 -4.38 2.63 12.41
N ARG A 505 -4.67 3.93 12.28
CA ARG A 505 -5.85 4.42 11.54
C ARG A 505 -5.82 3.96 10.09
N HIS A 506 -4.70 4.14 9.40
CA HIS A 506 -4.54 3.74 8.00
C HIS A 506 -4.53 2.21 7.82
N ALA A 507 -3.91 1.47 8.75
CA ALA A 507 -3.95 0.00 8.75
C ALA A 507 -5.38 -0.54 8.91
N ARG A 508 -6.15 0.01 9.85
CA ARG A 508 -7.56 -0.35 10.06
C ARG A 508 -8.42 -0.03 8.84
N ALA A 509 -8.21 1.14 8.21
CA ALA A 509 -8.92 1.52 7.00
C ALA A 509 -8.64 0.55 5.84
N LEU A 510 -7.37 0.14 5.67
CA LEU A 510 -7.00 -0.87 4.67
C LEU A 510 -7.71 -2.20 4.93
N ILE A 511 -7.68 -2.74 6.15
CA ILE A 511 -8.38 -4.00 6.47
C ILE A 511 -9.88 -3.85 6.21
N ALA A 512 -10.50 -2.75 6.62
CA ALA A 512 -11.91 -2.47 6.40
C ALA A 512 -12.30 -2.37 4.90
N SER A 513 -11.34 -2.06 4.03
CA SER A 513 -11.53 -2.02 2.56
C SER A 513 -11.35 -3.38 1.86
N GLY A 514 -11.21 -4.48 2.62
CA GLY A 514 -11.01 -5.82 2.07
C GLY A 514 -9.56 -6.12 1.65
N TYR A 515 -8.58 -5.33 2.10
CA TYR A 515 -7.16 -5.52 1.74
C TYR A 515 -6.65 -6.95 2.00
N ALA A 516 -7.08 -7.56 3.11
CA ALA A 516 -6.65 -8.88 3.51
C ALA A 516 -7.19 -10.00 2.59
N GLU A 517 -8.31 -9.78 1.90
CA GLU A 517 -8.90 -10.76 0.98
C GLU A 517 -8.04 -10.95 -0.28
N LEU A 518 -7.24 -9.95 -0.66
CA LEU A 518 -6.34 -10.05 -1.81
C LEU A 518 -5.33 -11.20 -1.67
N PHE A 519 -4.97 -11.56 -0.43
CA PHE A 519 -4.10 -12.73 -0.17
C PHE A 519 -4.84 -14.06 -0.33
N TRP A 520 -6.15 -14.07 -0.07
CA TRP A 520 -7.03 -15.23 -0.32
C TRP A 520 -7.21 -15.46 -1.82
N ASP A 521 -7.43 -14.38 -2.57
CA ASP A 521 -7.65 -14.43 -4.03
C ASP A 521 -6.34 -14.57 -4.82
N GLY A 522 -5.18 -14.32 -4.18
CA GLY A 522 -3.86 -14.41 -4.81
C GLY A 522 -3.46 -13.18 -5.61
N ASP A 523 -4.16 -12.04 -5.46
CA ASP A 523 -3.86 -10.79 -6.15
C ASP A 523 -2.83 -9.95 -5.39
N LEU A 524 -1.58 -10.42 -5.43
CA LEU A 524 -0.46 -9.75 -4.77
C LEU A 524 -0.11 -8.40 -5.41
N ALA A 525 -0.45 -8.20 -6.68
CA ALA A 525 -0.16 -6.96 -7.41
C ALA A 525 -1.06 -5.82 -6.90
N GLU A 526 -2.36 -6.07 -6.80
CA GLU A 526 -3.32 -5.13 -6.22
C GLU A 526 -3.01 -4.86 -4.75
N ALA A 527 -2.62 -5.90 -3.98
CA ALA A 527 -2.20 -5.72 -2.59
C ALA A 527 -0.97 -4.79 -2.47
N LYS A 528 -0.05 -4.84 -3.42
CA LYS A 528 1.11 -3.92 -3.44
C LYS A 528 0.69 -2.49 -3.82
N ALA A 529 -0.21 -2.35 -4.80
CA ALA A 529 -0.71 -1.05 -5.23
C ALA A 529 -1.44 -0.33 -4.09
N ARG A 530 -2.42 -0.98 -3.46
CA ARG A 530 -3.19 -0.39 -2.34
C ARG A 530 -2.33 -0.03 -1.14
N LEU A 531 -1.35 -0.85 -0.79
CA LEU A 531 -0.43 -0.54 0.29
C LEU A 531 0.42 0.69 -0.03
N THR A 532 0.86 0.82 -1.28
CA THR A 532 1.64 1.99 -1.75
C THR A 532 0.78 3.26 -1.75
N ASP A 533 -0.47 3.17 -2.19
CA ASP A 533 -1.40 4.29 -2.19
C ASP A 533 -1.76 4.75 -0.78
N ALA A 534 -1.98 3.81 0.14
CA ALA A 534 -2.17 4.12 1.55
C ALA A 534 -0.92 4.76 2.19
N ALA A 535 0.28 4.28 1.85
CA ALA A 535 1.52 4.92 2.29
C ALA A 535 1.67 6.35 1.73
N ARG A 536 1.23 6.60 0.48
CA ARG A 536 1.21 7.94 -0.12
C ARG A 536 0.20 8.86 0.58
N ALA A 537 -1.00 8.35 0.89
CA ALA A 537 -2.01 9.09 1.64
C ALA A 537 -1.51 9.42 3.06
N LEU A 538 -0.95 8.44 3.76
CA LEU A 538 -0.33 8.64 5.07
C LEU A 538 0.80 9.67 5.02
N ARG A 539 1.64 9.66 3.98
CA ARG A 539 2.68 10.69 3.78
C ARG A 539 2.10 12.10 3.71
N GLY A 540 0.93 12.28 3.08
CA GLY A 540 0.24 13.56 3.00
C GLY A 540 -0.38 14.02 4.33
N ASP A 541 -0.73 13.08 5.21
CA ASP A 541 -1.28 13.36 6.54
C ASP A 541 -0.20 13.69 7.60
N LEU A 542 1.09 13.45 7.30
CA LEU A 542 2.16 13.67 8.26
C LEU A 542 2.45 15.16 8.42
N PRO A 543 2.47 15.68 9.67
CA PRO A 543 2.93 17.03 9.90
C PRO A 543 4.41 17.14 9.53
N LEU A 544 4.74 18.09 8.66
CA LEU A 544 6.11 18.46 8.35
C LEU A 544 6.58 19.45 9.41
N ASP A 545 7.67 19.11 10.08
CA ASP A 545 8.37 20.07 10.93
C ASP A 545 9.19 21.03 10.08
N PRO A 546 9.49 22.24 10.58
CA PRO A 546 10.49 23.09 9.94
C PRO A 546 11.86 22.37 9.88
N PRO A 547 12.66 22.64 8.84
CA PRO A 547 13.97 22.02 8.66
C PRO A 547 14.93 22.38 9.81
N ASP A 548 15.56 21.36 10.39
CA ASP A 548 16.55 21.51 11.46
C ASP A 548 17.89 21.99 10.90
N LEU A 549 18.10 23.31 10.91
CA LEU A 549 19.28 24.00 10.41
C LEU A 549 20.28 24.36 11.53
N ALA A 550 20.53 23.43 12.46
CA ALA A 550 21.50 23.62 13.55
C ALA A 550 22.98 23.44 13.13
N ASP A 551 23.25 22.91 11.94
CA ASP A 551 24.61 22.62 11.45
C ASP A 551 25.16 23.74 10.57
N ASP A 552 26.31 24.30 10.95
CA ASP A 552 27.03 25.33 10.18
C ASP A 552 27.38 24.87 8.76
N ALA A 553 27.65 23.58 8.54
CA ALA A 553 27.95 23.05 7.22
C ALA A 553 26.74 23.10 6.27
N LEU A 554 25.53 22.88 6.79
CA LEU A 554 24.28 23.02 6.04
C LEU A 554 24.07 24.48 5.65
N TRP A 555 24.30 25.42 6.58
CA TRP A 555 24.22 26.85 6.28
C TRP A 555 25.20 27.29 5.21
N ILE A 556 26.47 26.86 5.30
CA ILE A 556 27.49 27.16 4.29
C ILE A 556 27.05 26.63 2.91
N THR A 557 26.49 25.42 2.87
CA THR A 557 26.00 24.80 1.63
C THR A 557 24.82 25.58 1.05
N ALA A 558 23.82 25.92 1.88
CA ALA A 558 22.68 26.72 1.46
C ALA A 558 23.09 28.12 0.97
N LEU A 559 24.02 28.78 1.66
CA LEU A 559 24.55 30.08 1.27
C LEU A 559 25.29 30.03 -0.07
N ARG A 560 26.06 28.96 -0.33
CA ARG A 560 26.72 28.74 -1.62
C ARG A 560 25.72 28.45 -2.75
N ALA A 561 24.72 27.62 -2.49
CA ALA A 561 23.66 27.31 -3.45
C ALA A 561 22.82 28.56 -3.80
N SER A 562 22.46 29.35 -2.78
CA SER A 562 21.69 30.59 -2.92
C SER A 562 22.48 31.78 -3.47
N ALA A 563 23.77 31.63 -3.76
CA ALA A 563 24.57 32.73 -4.32
C ALA A 563 23.97 33.22 -5.65
N PRO A 564 24.01 34.54 -5.94
CA PRO A 564 23.42 35.09 -7.16
C PRO A 564 23.86 34.34 -8.42
N ARG A 565 22.89 33.99 -9.27
CA ARG A 565 23.03 33.18 -10.49
C ARG A 565 23.61 34.01 -11.63
N ILE A 566 24.78 34.58 -11.40
CA ILE A 566 25.52 35.36 -12.37
C ILE A 566 27.01 35.26 -12.03
N VAL A 567 27.87 35.44 -13.02
CA VAL A 567 29.28 35.74 -12.76
C VAL A 567 29.42 37.25 -12.94
N ALA A 568 29.83 37.97 -11.89
CA ALA A 568 29.96 39.41 -11.94
C ALA A 568 31.22 39.89 -11.21
N ARG A 569 31.80 41.01 -11.66
CA ARG A 569 32.88 41.70 -10.97
C ARG A 569 32.39 42.24 -9.63
N ASN A 570 33.25 42.20 -8.61
CA ASN A 570 32.97 42.86 -7.35
C ASN A 570 33.19 44.37 -7.53
N ALA A 571 32.11 45.15 -7.57
CA ALA A 571 32.16 46.61 -7.59
C ALA A 571 31.80 47.20 -6.22
N ALA A 572 32.40 48.33 -5.84
CA ALA A 572 32.19 48.93 -4.52
C ALA A 572 30.74 49.42 -4.27
N ALA A 573 30.01 49.74 -5.34
CA ALA A 573 28.61 50.17 -5.27
C ALA A 573 27.61 49.01 -5.13
N GLN A 574 28.05 47.77 -5.34
CA GLN A 574 27.19 46.59 -5.25
C GLN A 574 26.86 46.27 -3.81
N HIS A 575 25.60 45.92 -3.58
CA HIS A 575 25.09 45.55 -2.27
C HIS A 575 24.46 44.15 -2.33
N LEU A 576 24.81 43.27 -1.39
CA LEU A 576 24.30 41.91 -1.31
C LEU A 576 23.46 41.74 -0.05
N SER A 577 22.16 41.62 -0.24
CA SER A 577 21.20 41.35 0.84
C SER A 577 20.81 39.88 0.84
N THR A 578 20.55 39.34 2.04
CA THR A 578 20.06 37.96 2.22
C THR A 578 18.64 38.02 2.77
N LEU A 579 17.74 37.25 2.19
CA LEU A 579 16.36 37.10 2.67
C LEU A 579 16.17 35.66 3.11
N LEU A 580 15.74 35.47 4.36
CA LEU A 580 15.36 34.18 4.92
C LEU A 580 13.85 34.17 5.10
N ILE A 581 13.18 33.19 4.50
CA ILE A 581 11.72 33.05 4.54
C ILE A 581 11.37 31.69 5.11
N GLY A 582 10.42 31.65 6.05
CA GLY A 582 10.03 30.47 6.81
C GLY A 582 10.69 30.39 8.18
N GLU A 583 10.20 29.48 9.00
CA GLU A 583 10.68 29.28 10.37
C GLU A 583 12.03 28.53 10.38
N ALA A 584 13.11 29.26 10.69
CA ALA A 584 14.45 28.69 10.86
C ALA A 584 15.28 29.50 11.87
N PRO A 585 16.32 28.88 12.47
CA PRO A 585 17.35 29.65 13.18
C PRO A 585 18.03 30.64 12.23
N LEU A 586 18.55 31.74 12.77
CA LEU A 586 19.23 32.74 11.96
C LEU A 586 20.54 32.16 11.37
N PRO A 587 20.84 32.40 10.08
CA PRO A 587 22.10 32.01 9.48
C PRO A 587 23.28 32.72 10.15
N PRO A 588 24.46 32.07 10.24
CA PRO A 588 25.66 32.67 10.81
C PRO A 588 26.32 33.67 9.82
N ILE A 589 25.62 34.75 9.48
CA ILE A 589 26.10 35.79 8.57
C ILE A 589 26.04 37.19 9.22
N GLU A 590 27.04 38.02 8.93
CA GLU A 590 27.14 39.41 9.43
C GLU A 590 26.55 40.45 8.45
N ARG A 591 25.78 40.03 7.45
CA ARG A 591 25.28 40.89 6.35
C ARG A 591 23.85 41.37 6.60
N ASP A 592 23.38 42.30 5.76
CA ASP A 592 22.00 42.75 5.66
C ASP A 592 21.07 41.55 5.45
N LEU A 593 20.50 41.07 6.55
CA LEU A 593 19.60 39.94 6.63
C LEU A 593 18.19 40.45 6.88
N TRP A 594 17.27 40.03 6.03
CA TRP A 594 15.85 40.25 6.19
C TRP A 594 15.14 38.91 6.43
N THR A 595 14.25 38.86 7.41
CA THR A 595 13.56 37.62 7.80
C THR A 595 12.05 37.77 7.66
N ASP A 596 11.43 36.78 7.04
CA ASP A 596 9.97 36.62 6.98
C ASP A 596 9.57 35.28 7.59
N PRO A 597 8.81 35.25 8.69
CA PRO A 597 8.29 33.99 9.20
C PRO A 597 7.22 33.38 8.27
N ASP A 598 6.58 34.17 7.39
CA ASP A 598 5.46 33.73 6.55
C ASP A 598 5.93 32.93 5.31
N GLY A 599 6.47 31.73 5.56
CA GLY A 599 6.87 30.74 4.56
C GLY A 599 5.87 29.59 4.37
N PHE A 600 6.17 28.67 3.44
CA PHE A 600 5.41 27.43 3.32
C PHE A 600 5.79 26.45 4.45
N PRO A 601 4.83 25.68 4.99
CA PRO A 601 5.12 24.72 6.06
C PRO A 601 6.19 23.69 5.68
N GLY A 602 7.15 23.44 6.58
CA GLY A 602 8.24 22.48 6.35
C GLY A 602 9.31 22.94 5.35
N GLU A 603 9.26 24.20 4.92
CA GLU A 603 10.18 24.78 3.97
C GLU A 603 10.80 26.08 4.48
N VAL A 604 12.07 26.27 4.14
CA VAL A 604 12.82 27.49 4.36
C VAL A 604 13.43 27.90 3.04
N LEU A 605 13.19 29.14 2.63
CA LEU A 605 13.71 29.70 1.40
C LEU A 605 14.77 30.74 1.73
N LEU A 606 15.96 30.54 1.16
CA LEU A 606 17.07 31.48 1.26
C LEU A 606 17.28 32.14 -0.10
N LEU A 607 17.05 33.45 -0.16
CA LEU A 607 17.32 34.27 -1.35
C LEU A 607 18.51 35.19 -1.11
N GLN A 608 19.36 35.35 -2.11
CA GLN A 608 20.38 36.38 -2.11
C GLN A 608 20.18 37.33 -3.29
N VAL A 609 20.14 38.62 -3.00
CA VAL A 609 19.90 39.67 -3.98
C VAL A 609 21.11 40.58 -4.05
N LEU A 610 21.73 40.63 -5.22
CA LEU A 610 22.84 41.54 -5.52
C LEU A 610 22.31 42.73 -6.31
N GLN A 611 22.37 43.93 -5.72
CA GLN A 611 21.85 45.16 -6.29
C GLN A 611 22.96 46.03 -6.91
N ASN A 612 22.54 47.07 -7.65
CA ASN A 612 23.40 48.06 -8.32
C ASN A 612 24.35 47.44 -9.34
N LEU A 613 23.85 46.47 -10.13
CA LEU A 613 24.62 45.88 -11.22
C LEU A 613 24.61 46.78 -12.45
N GLN A 614 25.73 46.80 -13.16
CA GLN A 614 25.83 47.37 -14.49
C GLN A 614 26.04 46.25 -15.52
N PRO A 615 25.63 46.42 -16.79
CA PRO A 615 25.92 45.45 -17.84
C PRO A 615 27.42 45.12 -17.94
N ALA A 616 28.29 46.11 -17.72
CA ALA A 616 29.74 45.96 -17.72
C ALA A 616 30.31 45.13 -16.55
N ASP A 617 29.52 44.91 -15.49
CA ASP A 617 29.94 44.07 -14.36
C ASP A 617 29.82 42.58 -14.69
N LEU A 618 28.98 42.21 -15.67
CA LEU A 618 28.68 40.83 -16.03
C LEU A 618 29.87 40.17 -16.74
N LEU A 619 30.37 39.09 -16.15
CA LEU A 619 31.49 38.29 -16.67
C LEU A 619 30.95 37.01 -17.32
N GLY A 620 31.70 36.44 -18.26
CA GLY A 620 31.33 35.16 -18.90
C GLY A 620 30.48 35.29 -20.17
N LEU A 621 30.11 36.52 -20.57
CA LEU A 621 29.61 36.82 -21.93
C LEU A 621 30.74 36.73 -23.00
N ASP A 622 31.97 36.36 -22.64
CA ASP A 622 33.11 36.21 -23.54
C ASP A 622 33.75 34.81 -23.47
N ALA A 623 33.27 33.91 -22.61
CA ALA A 623 33.92 32.63 -22.36
C ALA A 623 33.08 31.46 -22.91
N PRO A 624 33.64 30.58 -23.77
CA PRO A 624 32.95 29.36 -24.14
C PRO A 624 32.74 28.50 -22.89
N ALA A 625 31.55 27.90 -22.80
CA ALA A 625 31.20 26.92 -21.77
C ALA A 625 32.08 25.67 -21.92
N VAL A 626 33.28 25.72 -21.34
CA VAL A 626 34.06 24.52 -21.04
C VAL A 626 33.76 24.19 -19.58
N PRO A 627 33.19 23.01 -19.28
CA PRO A 627 33.17 22.54 -17.90
C PRO A 627 34.63 22.37 -17.48
N THR A 628 35.12 23.20 -16.57
CA THR A 628 36.30 22.88 -15.76
C THR A 628 35.88 21.81 -14.75
N THR A 629 35.52 20.63 -15.26
CA THR A 629 35.93 19.39 -14.62
C THR A 629 37.42 19.33 -14.86
N GLU A 630 38.22 19.60 -13.84
CA GLU A 630 39.54 18.98 -13.81
C GLU A 630 39.33 17.49 -14.09
N PRO A 631 39.96 16.90 -15.11
CA PRO A 631 40.06 15.46 -15.14
C PRO A 631 40.76 15.08 -13.83
N GLY A 632 40.11 14.21 -13.04
CA GLY A 632 40.83 13.49 -12.00
C GLY A 632 42.12 12.91 -12.60
N PRO A 633 43.18 12.77 -11.79
CA PRO A 633 44.49 12.35 -12.30
C PRO A 633 44.29 11.14 -13.21
N GLU A 634 44.78 11.30 -14.45
CA GLU A 634 44.77 10.27 -15.47
C GLU A 634 45.15 8.93 -14.82
N ALA A 635 44.40 7.89 -15.14
CA ALA A 635 44.76 6.53 -14.79
C ALA A 635 46.16 6.26 -15.36
N GLU A 636 47.18 6.42 -14.52
CA GLU A 636 48.50 5.87 -14.77
C GLU A 636 48.31 4.37 -15.03
N ASP A 637 48.87 3.91 -16.15
CA ASP A 637 49.03 2.49 -16.43
C ASP A 637 49.53 1.75 -15.18
N PRO A 638 49.00 0.55 -14.87
CA PRO A 638 49.40 -0.18 -13.67
C PRO A 638 50.92 -0.40 -13.68
N PRO A 639 51.66 0.01 -12.62
CA PRO A 639 53.09 -0.20 -12.57
C PRO A 639 53.39 -1.69 -12.51
N ALA A 640 54.39 -2.12 -13.29
CA ALA A 640 54.89 -3.48 -13.26
C ALA A 640 55.29 -3.90 -11.82
N PRO A 641 55.06 -5.16 -11.41
CA PRO A 641 55.34 -5.59 -10.06
C PRO A 641 56.85 -5.57 -9.81
N LEU A 642 57.30 -4.70 -8.90
CA LEU A 642 58.67 -4.69 -8.42
C LEU A 642 58.86 -5.71 -7.27
N PRO A 643 60.03 -6.37 -7.21
CA PRO A 643 60.26 -7.51 -6.34
C PRO A 643 60.48 -7.08 -4.88
N VAL A 644 59.98 -7.89 -3.95
CA VAL A 644 60.13 -7.71 -2.50
C VAL A 644 61.59 -7.99 -2.09
N PRO A 645 62.25 -7.09 -1.35
CA PRO A 645 63.39 -7.46 -0.50
C PRO A 645 63.04 -7.31 0.99
N GLN A 646 63.53 -8.29 1.74
CA GLN A 646 63.33 -8.52 3.16
C GLN A 646 63.94 -7.42 4.05
N ALA A 647 63.30 -7.16 5.20
CA ALA A 647 63.82 -6.31 6.27
C ALA A 647 65.06 -6.92 6.96
N PRO A 648 65.85 -6.10 7.67
CA PRO A 648 65.87 -6.29 9.13
C PRO A 648 65.93 -5.00 9.98
N LEU A 649 65.53 -5.15 11.25
CA LEU A 649 65.51 -4.18 12.34
C LEU A 649 66.89 -3.55 12.66
N ALA A 650 66.93 -2.27 13.03
CA ALA A 650 67.41 -1.77 14.35
C ALA A 650 67.63 -0.24 14.42
N ALA A 651 67.04 0.36 15.47
CA ALA A 651 67.58 1.39 16.40
C ALA A 651 68.06 2.81 15.96
N ALA A 652 67.58 3.77 16.75
CA ALA A 652 68.23 4.98 17.29
C ALA A 652 68.06 6.36 16.58
N ALA A 653 67.72 7.35 17.43
CA ALA A 653 67.35 8.76 17.20
C ALA A 653 68.54 9.68 16.81
N PRO A 654 68.47 11.05 16.85
CA PRO A 654 67.37 12.03 16.79
C PRO A 654 67.59 13.17 15.74
N GLY A 655 66.50 13.90 15.42
CA GLY A 655 66.52 15.33 15.04
C GLY A 655 66.96 15.74 13.63
N LEU A 656 66.03 16.25 12.81
CA LEU A 656 66.25 17.45 11.99
C LEU A 656 64.94 17.95 11.36
N GLN A 657 64.69 19.24 11.56
CA GLN A 657 63.55 20.04 11.11
C GLN A 657 63.46 20.12 9.57
N ARG A 658 62.24 20.23 9.04
CA ARG A 658 61.96 20.81 7.72
C ARG A 658 61.14 22.10 7.90
N PRO A 659 61.51 23.22 7.25
CA PRO A 659 60.88 24.51 7.45
C PRO A 659 59.65 24.67 6.55
N ASN A 660 58.54 25.14 7.11
CA ASN A 660 57.40 25.66 6.37
C ASN A 660 57.17 27.11 6.83
N GLY A 661 57.80 28.07 6.13
CA GLY A 661 57.87 29.49 6.53
C GLY A 661 56.54 30.25 6.55
N VAL A 662 55.42 29.65 6.15
CA VAL A 662 54.10 30.30 6.15
C VAL A 662 53.25 29.90 7.37
N LEU A 663 53.56 28.76 8.01
CA LEU A 663 52.85 28.31 9.22
C LEU A 663 53.47 28.92 10.49
N ASP A 664 54.78 29.22 10.50
CA ASP A 664 55.45 29.80 11.67
C ASP A 664 55.06 31.26 11.97
N GLU A 665 54.66 32.05 10.96
CA GLU A 665 54.15 33.41 11.19
C GLU A 665 52.72 33.45 11.79
N LEU A 666 51.90 32.43 11.50
CA LEU A 666 50.55 32.32 12.04
C LEU A 666 50.54 31.82 13.50
N PHE A 667 51.54 31.05 13.91
CA PHE A 667 51.68 30.59 15.31
C PHE A 667 52.58 31.49 16.18
N ALA A 668 53.44 32.34 15.61
CA ALA A 668 54.24 33.31 16.37
C ALA A 668 53.42 34.48 16.94
N LYS A 669 52.24 34.80 16.37
CA LYS A 669 51.39 35.91 16.86
C LYS A 669 50.38 35.52 17.95
N ARG A 670 50.27 34.23 18.32
CA ARG A 670 49.37 33.76 19.40
C ARG A 670 50.06 33.45 20.73
N SER A 671 51.39 33.46 20.80
CA SER A 671 52.16 33.15 22.03
C SER A 671 52.73 34.37 22.77
N GLN A 672 52.40 35.60 22.37
CA GLN A 672 52.83 36.82 23.08
C GLN A 672 51.76 37.49 23.97
N LYS A 673 50.68 36.78 24.34
CA LYS A 673 49.65 37.35 25.24
C LYS A 673 49.15 36.47 26.39
N SER A 674 49.88 35.44 26.81
CA SER A 674 49.62 34.76 28.08
C SER A 674 50.92 34.37 28.79
N GLY A 675 51.47 35.31 29.56
CA GLY A 675 52.70 35.12 30.32
C GLY A 675 53.16 36.39 31.04
N ALA A 676 52.26 37.06 31.77
CA ALA A 676 52.64 38.00 32.82
C ALA A 676 51.66 37.87 34.00
N SER A 677 52.26 37.66 35.17
CA SER A 677 51.75 37.70 36.55
C SER A 677 50.74 36.65 37.02
N SER A 678 51.28 35.78 37.89
CA SER A 678 50.77 35.46 39.24
C SER A 678 49.60 34.50 39.37
#